data_AF-A0ABD2P2F2-F1
#
_entry.id   AF-A0ABD2P2F2-F1
#
_cell.length_a   1.000
_cell.length_b   1.000
_cell.length_c   1.000
_cell.angle_alpha   90.00
_cell.angle_beta   90.00
_cell.angle_gamma   90.00
#
_symmetry.space_group_name_H-M   'P 1'
#
loop_
_entity.id
_entity.type
_entity.pdbx_description
1 polymer ?
#
loop_
_entity_poly.entity_id
_entity_poly.type
_entity_poly.pdbx_seq_one_letter_code
_entity_poly.pdbx_strand_id
1 'polypeptide(L)'
;MSKTPKRKSLGQNNTLFNYFKSPKIEKKEETKAIEDIEVEEKPIFAEESDDEDIIKTKKRRRIVINSDNDSDGEKSDESKADVKKNSKKRPKIESDEDSDNDEKHRNSKRHFKKESNKENGFNYKNEQETSKSLQKFAFEENSKSDINEKIADFSGSQGKITATPVDVTISIHNNWKHNHLPFLQPDKIRDKNKRRPDHPEYDNRTIFVPEDFLNSQTPAMRQWWILKSTHMDTVLFFKVGKFYELYHMDAVVGVQHLGFSYMKGEFAHSGFPETAYGKMAGILLEKGFKVARVEQTETPEMMAERCKSQKKTTKYDKVVKREICQISTKATLVYSAQIPDATHAMSCYLYAIAEKKIQNGVRFGVCFVDTSIGIFHLTEFDDDKYCSRLLALCAEHKPELILVERGRQSSVVSEVLNTYFKDTRKENLASNSQFYTAEKTLESLAGGPYFNDKAGKFCWPKVFSEIAEECIPKPQYELALRSLGACMWYLKDSELDVQVISMKQFKIYQPKDLQTNHEVIQREYMILDSVTMDNLNLLGGQGSLQKNIDYCETAFGKRLLHQWICRPLCDVDKIKERQVAVKELASNPDLLKPTQAILKKLPDLERQIAKIHVFGNKYISENHPDGRAIFYEAKTYSKRKIHDLLKTLRGFESAQALSDIFKDCDSRLLRKITQRGDKGMYVDLTESLQFFREAFDQDMAFKEGVIIPKSGVDEDYDAVIEEIQGIQEELNKYLKQQEKYFGCKLNYFGTDKKRFQLEIPDSHCRKVTTDYQLEGSKRVRKDITPKKLEVSYKPC
;
A
#
# COMPACT_ATOMS: atom_id res chain seq x y z
N MET A 1 -33.66 33.88 27.43
CA MET A 1 -32.23 33.79 27.04
C MET A 1 -31.57 32.70 27.88
N SER A 2 -30.93 31.69 27.27
CA SER A 2 -30.22 30.63 28.00
C SER A 2 -28.94 30.24 27.26
N LYS A 3 -27.84 30.03 27.99
CA LYS A 3 -26.52 29.72 27.40
C LYS A 3 -26.40 28.21 27.16
N THR A 4 -26.51 27.76 25.91
CA THR A 4 -26.13 26.38 25.54
C THR A 4 -24.62 26.18 25.64
N PRO A 5 -24.13 25.07 26.25
CA PRO A 5 -22.70 24.82 26.39
C PRO A 5 -22.05 24.48 25.05
N LYS A 6 -20.81 24.94 24.84
CA LYS A 6 -20.04 24.66 23.62
C LYS A 6 -19.65 23.16 23.57
N ARG A 7 -20.31 22.37 22.71
CA ARG A 7 -19.93 20.97 22.41
C ARG A 7 -18.47 20.93 21.93
N LYS A 8 -17.62 20.16 22.62
CA LYS A 8 -16.32 19.71 22.09
C LYS A 8 -16.52 18.35 21.41
N SER A 9 -16.56 18.31 20.09
CA SER A 9 -16.53 17.07 19.32
C SER A 9 -15.30 17.07 18.41
N LEU A 10 -14.21 16.46 18.89
CA LEU A 10 -13.01 16.21 18.11
C LEU A 10 -12.62 14.74 18.27
N GLY A 11 -13.37 13.88 17.59
CA GLY A 11 -12.92 12.53 17.25
C GLY A 11 -11.73 12.64 16.30
N GLN A 12 -10.54 12.81 16.87
CA GLN A 12 -9.28 12.92 16.16
C GLN A 12 -8.25 12.03 16.86
N ASN A 13 -8.27 10.75 16.51
CA ASN A 13 -7.06 9.94 16.48
C ASN A 13 -6.49 10.07 15.04
N ASN A 14 -5.17 10.13 14.90
CA ASN A 14 -4.45 10.08 13.61
C ASN A 14 -4.73 11.23 12.59
N THR A 15 -4.63 12.49 13.04
CA THR A 15 -4.38 13.64 12.15
C THR A 15 -3.10 14.39 12.57
N LEU A 16 -2.33 14.89 11.59
CA LEU A 16 -1.17 15.77 11.84
C LEU A 16 -1.56 17.03 12.62
N PHE A 17 -2.83 17.44 12.56
CA PHE A 17 -3.38 18.55 13.35
C PHE A 17 -3.28 18.34 14.87
N ASN A 18 -3.24 17.10 15.37
CA ASN A 18 -3.02 16.82 16.79
C ASN A 18 -1.63 17.24 17.28
N TYR A 19 -0.61 17.24 16.41
CA TYR A 19 0.76 17.62 16.76
C TYR A 19 0.86 19.06 17.30
N PHE A 20 -0.06 19.94 16.89
CA PHE A 20 -0.11 21.34 17.34
C PHE A 20 -0.98 21.54 18.60
N LYS A 21 -1.67 20.50 19.10
CA LYS A 21 -2.44 20.62 20.34
C LYS A 21 -1.53 20.42 21.55
N SER A 22 -1.17 21.51 22.21
CA SER A 22 -0.46 21.46 23.48
C SER A 22 -1.17 20.54 24.49
N PRO A 23 -0.46 19.63 25.19
CA PRO A 23 -1.02 18.88 26.30
C PRO A 23 -1.61 19.84 27.33
N LYS A 24 -2.84 19.59 27.77
CA LYS A 24 -3.42 20.31 28.90
C LYS A 24 -2.76 19.81 30.19
N ILE A 25 -1.82 20.59 30.71
CA ILE A 25 -1.39 20.46 32.10
C ILE A 25 -2.58 20.87 32.96
N GLU A 26 -3.30 19.88 33.49
CA GLU A 26 -4.34 20.12 34.49
C GLU A 26 -3.65 20.49 35.80
N LYS A 27 -3.64 21.80 36.11
CA LYS A 27 -3.34 22.25 37.47
C LYS A 27 -4.40 21.65 38.40
N LYS A 28 -3.99 20.77 39.30
CA LYS A 28 -4.77 20.48 40.51
C LYS A 28 -4.74 21.72 41.38
N GLU A 29 -5.89 22.38 41.51
CA GLU A 29 -6.12 23.34 42.58
C GLU A 29 -6.50 22.54 43.83
N GLU A 30 -5.59 22.44 44.80
CA GLU A 30 -5.88 21.80 46.08
C GLU A 30 -6.65 22.78 46.98
N THR A 31 -7.98 22.69 46.95
CA THR A 31 -8.84 23.38 47.89
C THR A 31 -8.77 22.73 49.28
N LYS A 32 -7.90 23.27 50.14
CA LYS A 32 -8.04 23.14 51.59
C LYS A 32 -8.51 24.47 52.17
N ALA A 33 -9.69 24.46 52.78
CA ALA A 33 -10.14 25.57 53.60
C ALA A 33 -9.48 25.50 54.98
N ILE A 34 -9.01 26.65 55.45
CA ILE A 34 -8.97 27.09 56.86
C ILE A 34 -9.16 28.60 56.76
N GLU A 35 -10.18 29.12 57.44
CA GLU A 35 -10.28 30.53 57.79
C GLU A 35 -9.63 30.67 59.17
N ASP A 36 -8.71 31.63 59.34
CA ASP A 36 -8.72 32.59 60.46
C ASP A 36 -7.48 33.51 60.46
N ILE A 37 -7.78 34.82 60.42
CA ILE A 37 -7.21 35.93 61.22
C ILE A 37 -5.67 36.09 61.32
N GLU A 38 -5.20 37.26 60.82
CA GLU A 38 -4.19 38.23 61.36
C GLU A 38 -3.11 37.72 62.35
N VAL A 39 -1.83 38.11 62.26
CA VAL A 39 -1.26 39.49 62.25
C VAL A 39 0.12 39.52 61.56
N GLU A 40 0.65 40.71 61.28
CA GLU A 40 1.98 41.01 60.71
C GLU A 40 3.17 40.59 61.61
N GLU A 41 4.32 40.21 61.02
CA GLU A 41 5.54 41.06 60.99
C GLU A 41 6.77 40.33 60.39
N LYS A 42 7.81 41.12 60.06
CA LYS A 42 9.16 40.73 59.62
C LYS A 42 10.17 41.68 60.30
N PRO A 43 11.49 41.39 60.27
CA PRO A 43 12.21 40.11 60.40
C PRO A 43 13.23 40.24 61.55
N ILE A 44 14.30 39.43 61.60
CA ILE A 44 15.66 39.89 61.96
C ILE A 44 16.76 38.89 61.51
N PHE A 45 18.02 39.31 61.60
CA PHE A 45 19.24 38.76 60.98
C PHE A 45 20.13 37.95 61.95
N ALA A 46 21.39 37.70 61.55
CA ALA A 46 22.50 37.05 62.27
C ALA A 46 22.49 35.50 62.18
N GLU A 47 23.48 34.83 61.55
CA GLU A 47 24.91 34.64 61.92
C GLU A 47 25.05 33.54 63.01
N GLU A 48 26.05 32.65 63.00
CA GLU A 48 27.30 32.55 62.21
C GLU A 48 27.80 31.07 62.15
N SER A 49 28.85 30.78 61.35
CA SER A 49 30.06 29.95 61.67
C SER A 49 29.94 28.54 62.36
N ASP A 50 30.78 27.52 62.13
CA ASP A 50 31.90 27.22 61.20
C ASP A 50 32.14 25.67 61.14
N ASP A 51 33.00 25.21 60.20
CA ASP A 51 34.06 24.15 60.32
C ASP A 51 33.86 22.78 61.04
N GLU A 52 34.51 21.67 60.67
CA GLU A 52 35.13 21.21 59.41
C GLU A 52 35.33 19.65 59.43
N ASP A 53 35.99 19.12 58.40
CA ASP A 53 36.87 17.93 58.37
C ASP A 53 36.39 16.44 58.34
N ILE A 54 36.23 15.95 57.10
CA ILE A 54 36.77 14.72 56.45
C ILE A 54 37.27 13.51 57.32
N ILE A 55 36.83 12.25 57.00
CA ILE A 55 37.64 11.07 56.54
C ILE A 55 36.92 9.68 56.60
N LYS A 56 36.69 9.13 55.40
CA LYS A 56 36.71 7.70 54.92
C LYS A 56 36.90 6.53 55.93
N THR A 57 36.12 5.43 55.82
CA THR A 57 36.52 4.14 55.14
C THR A 57 35.61 2.88 55.28
N LYS A 58 35.56 2.07 54.20
CA LYS A 58 35.56 0.57 54.07
C LYS A 58 34.58 -0.41 54.80
N LYS A 59 33.67 -0.99 53.98
CA LYS A 59 33.48 -2.45 53.65
C LYS A 59 33.20 -3.57 54.71
N ARG A 60 32.06 -4.27 54.47
CA ARG A 60 31.80 -5.76 54.43
C ARG A 60 31.72 -6.63 55.72
N ARG A 61 30.55 -7.28 55.92
CA ARG A 61 30.24 -8.76 56.02
C ARG A 61 28.68 -8.90 56.06
N ARG A 62 27.96 -9.96 55.57
CA ARG A 62 27.92 -11.43 55.85
C ARG A 62 27.49 -11.75 57.31
N ILE A 63 26.58 -12.68 57.65
CA ILE A 63 25.89 -13.81 56.94
C ILE A 63 24.74 -14.40 57.85
N VAL A 64 23.91 -15.39 57.39
CA VAL A 64 23.08 -16.37 58.21
C VAL A 64 21.83 -15.80 58.95
N ILE A 65 20.69 -16.49 59.22
CA ILE A 65 20.01 -17.72 58.69
C ILE A 65 18.48 -17.71 59.04
N ASN A 66 17.70 -18.68 58.55
CA ASN A 66 16.25 -18.89 58.72
C ASN A 66 15.77 -19.25 60.14
N SER A 67 14.48 -18.96 60.42
CA SER A 67 13.48 -19.72 61.22
C SER A 67 12.07 -19.12 60.90
N ASP A 68 10.85 -19.65 61.21
CA ASP A 68 10.33 -20.89 61.85
C ASP A 68 8.87 -21.19 61.36
N ASN A 69 8.49 -22.48 61.38
CA ASN A 69 7.30 -23.19 61.93
C ASN A 69 6.01 -22.42 62.41
N ASP A 70 4.79 -23.00 62.52
CA ASP A 70 4.27 -24.40 62.39
C ASP A 70 2.72 -24.43 62.13
N SER A 71 2.16 -25.57 61.66
CA SER A 71 0.88 -26.17 62.15
C SER A 71 0.43 -27.40 61.32
N ASP A 72 0.11 -28.50 62.01
CA ASP A 72 -0.48 -29.76 61.50
C ASP A 72 -2.02 -29.69 61.25
N GLY A 73 -2.69 -30.68 60.62
CA GLY A 73 -2.21 -31.88 59.90
C GLY A 73 -3.25 -33.03 59.79
N GLU A 74 -2.81 -34.19 59.28
CA GLU A 74 -3.46 -35.54 59.28
C GLU A 74 -4.80 -35.73 58.50
N LYS A 75 -5.18 -36.91 57.96
CA LYS A 75 -4.57 -38.28 57.84
C LYS A 75 -5.21 -38.98 56.61
N SER A 76 -4.50 -39.73 55.76
CA SER A 76 -4.35 -41.22 55.75
C SER A 76 -4.39 -41.68 54.27
N ASP A 77 -3.70 -42.71 53.75
CA ASP A 77 -2.53 -43.51 54.15
C ASP A 77 -1.60 -43.62 52.90
N GLU A 78 -0.27 -43.57 52.94
CA GLU A 78 0.71 -44.49 53.57
C GLU A 78 0.63 -45.95 53.06
N SER A 79 1.76 -46.68 52.96
CA SER A 79 2.86 -46.62 51.97
C SER A 79 3.87 -47.76 52.27
N LYS A 80 5.02 -47.82 51.55
CA LYS A 80 6.23 -48.67 51.80
C LYS A 80 6.05 -50.18 51.49
N ALA A 81 6.87 -50.82 50.64
CA ALA A 81 8.32 -51.19 50.71
C ALA A 81 8.53 -52.57 51.44
N ASP A 82 9.61 -53.34 51.25
CA ASP A 82 10.95 -53.06 50.69
C ASP A 82 11.70 -54.38 50.25
N VAL A 83 12.91 -54.25 49.66
CA VAL A 83 14.09 -55.17 49.71
C VAL A 83 14.49 -56.06 48.48
N LYS A 84 15.55 -55.61 47.75
CA LYS A 84 16.72 -56.32 47.10
C LYS A 84 16.68 -57.07 45.72
N LYS A 85 17.67 -56.65 44.89
CA LYS A 85 18.73 -57.41 44.14
C LYS A 85 18.58 -57.91 42.66
N ASN A 86 19.61 -57.54 41.87
CA ASN A 86 20.41 -58.31 40.88
C ASN A 86 19.84 -58.92 39.56
N SER A 87 20.07 -58.18 38.44
CA SER A 87 20.83 -58.58 37.23
C SER A 87 20.46 -59.78 36.28
N LYS A 88 20.46 -59.47 34.96
CA LYS A 88 20.71 -60.31 33.74
C LYS A 88 19.54 -61.03 32.97
N LYS A 89 19.39 -60.63 31.69
CA LYS A 89 19.10 -61.39 30.42
C LYS A 89 17.85 -62.31 30.22
N ARG A 90 17.04 -61.96 29.19
CA ARG A 90 16.51 -62.74 27.99
C ARG A 90 15.83 -64.13 28.20
N PRO A 91 15.27 -64.88 27.19
CA PRO A 91 15.21 -64.76 25.70
C PRO A 91 14.31 -63.61 25.16
N LYS A 92 13.93 -63.38 23.87
CA LYS A 92 13.99 -63.97 22.49
C LYS A 92 13.29 -65.30 22.14
N ILE A 93 12.22 -65.21 21.35
CA ILE A 93 11.70 -66.22 20.40
C ILE A 93 10.89 -65.43 19.33
N GLU A 94 10.67 -65.85 18.08
CA GLU A 94 11.54 -66.36 16.98
C GLU A 94 10.66 -66.55 15.72
N SER A 95 11.13 -66.54 14.46
CA SER A 95 12.48 -66.37 13.86
C SER A 95 12.34 -65.99 12.36
N ASP A 96 13.24 -65.27 11.69
CA ASP A 96 14.29 -64.35 12.17
C ASP A 96 14.61 -63.17 11.21
N GLU A 97 15.00 -63.24 9.93
CA GLU A 97 15.33 -64.32 8.95
C GLU A 97 16.69 -64.02 8.21
N ASP A 98 16.93 -64.51 6.98
CA ASP A 98 18.23 -64.47 6.24
C ASP A 98 18.70 -63.05 5.80
N SER A 99 19.88 -62.58 6.23
CA SER A 99 21.25 -62.74 5.65
C SER A 99 21.57 -61.74 4.51
N ASP A 100 22.42 -60.68 4.61
CA ASP A 100 23.72 -60.43 5.27
C ASP A 100 24.87 -61.36 4.79
N ASN A 101 26.17 -60.97 4.69
CA ASN A 101 26.87 -59.68 4.45
C ASN A 101 28.38 -59.96 4.17
N ASP A 102 29.23 -58.92 3.99
CA ASP A 102 30.65 -58.80 4.45
C ASP A 102 31.30 -57.52 3.82
N GLU A 103 31.83 -56.51 4.54
CA GLU A 103 33.03 -56.44 5.42
C GLU A 103 34.39 -56.35 4.66
N LYS A 104 35.47 -55.65 5.09
CA LYS A 104 35.83 -55.08 6.42
C LYS A 104 36.88 -53.93 6.34
N HIS A 105 36.71 -52.88 7.16
CA HIS A 105 37.71 -52.12 7.95
C HIS A 105 39.05 -51.46 7.43
N ARG A 106 39.22 -50.17 7.84
CA ARG A 106 40.40 -49.49 8.49
C ARG A 106 41.52 -48.74 7.70
N ASN A 107 41.62 -47.44 8.02
CA ASN A 107 42.80 -46.55 8.23
C ASN A 107 44.12 -46.73 7.45
N SER A 108 44.60 -45.65 6.80
CA SER A 108 45.99 -45.13 6.93
C SER A 108 46.20 -43.72 6.32
N LYS A 109 47.41 -43.14 6.48
CA LYS A 109 47.74 -41.73 6.19
C LYS A 109 48.67 -41.53 4.97
N ARG A 110 48.46 -40.39 4.27
CA ARG A 110 49.45 -39.52 3.55
C ARG A 110 50.06 -39.94 2.19
N HIS A 111 50.44 -38.86 1.48
CA HIS A 111 51.40 -38.68 0.37
C HIS A 111 51.05 -39.01 -1.10
N PHE A 112 50.77 -37.92 -1.85
CA PHE A 112 51.47 -37.50 -3.07
C PHE A 112 51.70 -38.51 -4.22
N LYS A 113 50.97 -38.32 -5.33
CA LYS A 113 51.52 -37.73 -6.58
C LYS A 113 50.44 -37.52 -7.65
N LYS A 114 50.30 -36.30 -8.17
CA LYS A 114 49.80 -36.03 -9.54
C LYS A 114 50.16 -34.62 -10.03
N GLU A 115 51.42 -34.48 -10.39
CA GLU A 115 51.89 -33.53 -11.40
C GLU A 115 51.49 -34.03 -12.81
N SER A 116 51.35 -33.22 -13.86
CA SER A 116 51.50 -31.76 -13.98
C SER A 116 50.85 -31.22 -15.27
N ASN A 117 50.65 -29.89 -15.35
CA ASN A 117 50.77 -29.05 -16.57
C ASN A 117 49.76 -29.30 -17.72
N LYS A 118 49.28 -28.29 -18.46
CA LYS A 118 49.50 -26.81 -18.56
C LYS A 118 48.12 -26.19 -18.96
N GLU A 119 47.85 -24.88 -19.05
CA GLU A 119 48.62 -23.72 -19.54
C GLU A 119 48.38 -22.42 -18.74
N ASN A 120 49.08 -21.34 -19.14
CA ASN A 120 49.05 -20.00 -18.55
C ASN A 120 47.85 -19.17 -19.10
N GLY A 121 47.41 -18.06 -18.52
CA GLY A 121 47.91 -17.32 -17.34
C GLY A 121 48.62 -16.01 -17.70
N PHE A 122 47.87 -14.89 -17.80
CA PHE A 122 48.45 -13.54 -17.82
C PHE A 122 47.55 -12.50 -17.12
N ASN A 123 48.18 -11.53 -16.45
CA ASN A 123 47.55 -10.47 -15.66
C ASN A 123 47.01 -9.31 -16.51
N TYR A 124 46.00 -8.61 -15.99
CA TYR A 124 46.02 -7.13 -16.01
C TYR A 124 45.64 -6.52 -14.64
N LYS A 125 46.10 -5.29 -14.41
CA LYS A 125 46.16 -4.61 -13.11
C LYS A 125 45.01 -3.62 -12.91
N ASN A 126 44.80 -3.27 -11.64
CA ASN A 126 43.98 -2.16 -11.13
C ASN A 126 43.95 -0.91 -12.02
N GLU A 127 42.77 -0.29 -12.11
CA GLU A 127 42.67 1.16 -11.98
C GLU A 127 41.81 1.47 -10.74
N GLN A 128 42.39 2.20 -9.79
CA GLN A 128 41.68 2.88 -8.71
C GLN A 128 41.83 4.38 -8.95
N GLU A 129 40.73 5.11 -9.14
CA GLU A 129 40.54 6.46 -8.58
C GLU A 129 39.19 7.08 -8.98
N THR A 130 38.27 7.18 -8.01
CA THR A 130 37.28 8.28 -7.81
C THR A 130 36.27 7.89 -6.71
N SER A 131 36.75 7.60 -5.50
CA SER A 131 35.87 7.24 -4.36
C SER A 131 36.52 7.59 -3.02
N LYS A 132 36.34 8.83 -2.56
CA LYS A 132 36.77 9.29 -1.23
C LYS A 132 35.67 10.10 -0.50
N SER A 133 34.53 9.45 -0.23
CA SER A 133 33.59 9.85 0.84
C SER A 133 32.60 8.73 1.21
N LEU A 134 33.04 7.46 1.24
CA LEU A 134 32.19 6.30 1.57
C LEU A 134 32.88 5.30 2.50
N GLN A 135 33.05 5.72 3.77
CA GLN A 135 33.08 4.85 4.95
C GLN A 135 32.29 5.63 6.04
N LYS A 136 31.51 5.02 6.93
CA LYS A 136 31.53 3.64 7.42
C LYS A 136 30.15 3.21 7.93
N PHE A 137 29.48 2.31 7.22
CA PHE A 137 28.33 1.55 7.74
C PHE A 137 28.47 0.09 7.29
N ALA A 138 28.67 -0.81 8.25
CA ALA A 138 28.55 -2.24 8.05
C ALA A 138 27.22 -2.69 8.66
N PHE A 139 26.40 -3.39 7.89
CA PHE A 139 25.34 -4.24 8.40
C PHE A 139 25.87 -5.67 8.39
N GLU A 140 25.69 -6.39 9.49
CA GLU A 140 25.96 -7.83 9.53
C GLU A 140 24.81 -8.56 8.81
N GLU A 141 25.14 -9.35 7.79
CA GLU A 141 24.17 -10.28 7.20
C GLU A 141 23.98 -11.47 8.14
N ASN A 142 22.74 -11.69 8.59
CA ASN A 142 22.35 -12.89 9.35
C ASN A 142 21.25 -13.66 8.61
N SER A 143 21.24 -14.98 8.81
CA SER A 143 20.56 -15.94 7.92
C SER A 143 19.02 -15.91 7.99
N LYS A 144 18.38 -16.28 6.87
CA LYS A 144 16.93 -16.12 6.60
C LYS A 144 15.98 -17.10 7.32
N SER A 145 16.41 -17.76 8.39
CA SER A 145 15.64 -18.82 9.07
C SER A 145 14.89 -18.33 10.34
N ASP A 146 15.55 -17.57 11.21
CA ASP A 146 15.18 -17.52 12.65
C ASP A 146 14.23 -16.35 13.03
N ILE A 147 13.57 -15.72 12.05
CA ILE A 147 12.77 -14.50 12.27
C ILE A 147 11.28 -14.81 12.50
N ASN A 148 10.75 -15.91 11.95
CA ASN A 148 9.32 -16.20 11.99
C ASN A 148 8.81 -16.69 13.37
N GLU A 149 9.65 -17.32 14.19
CA GLU A 149 9.21 -17.82 15.51
C GLU A 149 9.09 -16.70 16.56
N LYS A 150 9.91 -15.63 16.45
CA LYS A 150 9.94 -14.51 17.41
C LYS A 150 8.79 -13.50 17.26
N ILE A 151 7.77 -13.84 16.47
CA ILE A 151 6.53 -13.06 16.31
C ILE A 151 5.38 -13.68 17.13
N ALA A 152 5.52 -14.92 17.62
CA ALA A 152 4.48 -15.61 18.40
C ALA A 152 4.37 -15.14 19.86
N ASP A 153 5.49 -14.87 20.54
CA ASP A 153 5.51 -14.68 22.01
C ASP A 153 5.07 -13.28 22.50
N PHE A 154 4.81 -12.32 21.61
CA PHE A 154 4.51 -10.93 22.00
C PHE A 154 3.03 -10.65 22.37
N SER A 155 2.26 -11.68 22.73
CA SER A 155 0.84 -11.56 23.09
C SER A 155 0.50 -12.12 24.49
N GLY A 156 1.39 -12.01 25.48
CA GLY A 156 1.26 -12.80 26.72
C GLY A 156 1.83 -12.27 28.04
N SER A 157 1.80 -10.97 28.36
CA SER A 157 1.95 -10.52 29.77
C SER A 157 1.47 -9.08 30.04
N GLN A 158 0.56 -8.89 30.99
CA GLN A 158 0.40 -7.59 31.68
C GLN A 158 1.27 -7.59 32.94
N GLY A 159 2.18 -6.62 33.06
CA GLY A 159 3.01 -6.44 34.25
C GLY A 159 3.44 -4.98 34.39
N LYS A 160 3.23 -4.38 35.56
CA LYS A 160 3.69 -3.02 35.85
C LYS A 160 5.19 -3.05 36.11
N ILE A 161 5.97 -2.29 35.33
CA ILE A 161 7.36 -1.96 35.66
C ILE A 161 7.46 -0.43 35.74
N THR A 162 7.66 0.08 36.94
CA THR A 162 7.98 1.50 37.17
C THR A 162 9.47 1.73 36.96
N ALA A 163 9.82 2.37 35.86
CA ALA A 163 11.11 3.02 35.66
C ALA A 163 10.85 4.43 35.14
N THR A 164 11.57 5.44 35.63
CA THR A 164 11.47 6.84 35.22
C THR A 164 12.67 7.22 34.35
N PRO A 165 12.51 7.33 33.02
CA PRO A 165 13.47 8.02 32.18
C PRO A 165 13.19 9.53 32.19
N VAL A 166 14.25 10.36 32.19
CA VAL A 166 14.12 11.77 31.83
C VAL A 166 13.94 11.84 30.31
N ASP A 167 12.78 12.28 29.84
CA ASP A 167 12.39 12.21 28.42
C ASP A 167 13.07 13.29 27.56
N VAL A 168 14.29 12.98 27.11
CA VAL A 168 15.06 13.83 26.17
C VAL A 168 14.38 13.88 24.78
N THR A 169 13.63 12.86 24.41
CA THR A 169 12.91 12.77 23.11
C THR A 169 11.84 13.85 22.97
N ILE A 170 11.00 14.07 23.99
CA ILE A 170 10.00 15.16 24.00
C ILE A 170 10.69 16.53 23.91
N SER A 171 11.84 16.72 24.59
CA SER A 171 12.61 17.96 24.53
C SER A 171 13.05 18.31 23.10
N ILE A 172 13.61 17.33 22.37
CA ILE A 172 14.01 17.51 20.96
C ILE A 172 12.79 17.76 20.07
N HIS A 173 11.71 17.00 20.24
CA HIS A 173 10.48 17.17 19.44
C HIS A 173 9.91 18.58 19.53
N ASN A 174 10.00 19.25 20.68
CA ASN A 174 9.50 20.62 20.87
C ASN A 174 10.40 21.72 20.27
N ASN A 175 11.68 21.48 20.01
CA ASN A 175 12.60 22.54 19.56
C ASN A 175 12.79 22.66 18.03
N TRP A 176 12.10 21.84 17.23
CA TRP A 176 12.25 21.88 15.77
C TRP A 176 11.75 23.19 15.14
N LYS A 177 12.47 23.66 14.10
CA LYS A 177 12.19 24.90 13.36
C LYS A 177 10.73 25.09 12.92
N HIS A 178 9.99 24.02 12.61
CA HIS A 178 8.57 24.13 12.24
C HIS A 178 7.64 24.45 13.42
N ASN A 179 7.99 24.05 14.65
CA ASN A 179 7.21 24.36 15.84
C ASN A 179 7.22 25.86 16.15
N HIS A 180 8.25 26.59 15.69
CA HIS A 180 8.44 28.01 15.92
C HIS A 180 7.85 28.89 14.80
N LEU A 181 7.22 28.31 13.78
CA LEU A 181 6.64 29.07 12.65
C LEU A 181 5.35 29.80 13.09
N PRO A 182 5.25 31.14 12.95
CA PRO A 182 4.11 31.90 13.48
C PRO A 182 2.75 31.50 12.90
N PHE A 183 2.69 31.03 11.65
CA PHE A 183 1.44 30.63 10.98
C PHE A 183 0.98 29.21 11.33
N LEU A 184 1.81 28.42 12.01
CA LEU A 184 1.46 27.08 12.50
C LEU A 184 1.01 27.08 13.97
N GLN A 185 1.13 28.20 14.68
CA GLN A 185 0.75 28.29 16.09
C GLN A 185 -0.76 28.10 16.28
N PRO A 186 -1.24 27.43 17.35
CA PRO A 186 -2.67 27.11 17.52
C PRO A 186 -3.58 28.35 17.61
N ASP A 187 -3.04 29.49 18.02
CA ASP A 187 -3.75 30.77 18.09
C ASP A 187 -3.82 31.50 16.73
N LYS A 188 -3.00 31.11 15.75
CA LYS A 188 -2.81 31.78 14.44
C LYS A 188 -3.10 30.90 13.22
N ILE A 189 -3.13 29.58 13.38
CA ILE A 189 -3.35 28.59 12.31
C ILE A 189 -4.66 28.85 11.55
N ARG A 190 -4.59 28.75 10.22
CA ARG A 190 -5.68 29.03 9.29
C ARG A 190 -5.66 28.05 8.12
N ASP A 191 -6.82 27.75 7.56
CA ASP A 191 -6.94 26.97 6.32
C ASP A 191 -6.46 27.77 5.10
N LYS A 192 -6.38 27.16 3.91
CA LYS A 192 -5.91 27.86 2.70
C LYS A 192 -6.69 29.13 2.34
N ASN A 193 -7.95 29.22 2.78
CA ASN A 193 -8.84 30.36 2.60
C ASN A 193 -8.74 31.38 3.76
N LYS A 194 -7.69 31.28 4.58
CA LYS A 194 -7.39 32.14 5.74
C LYS A 194 -8.42 32.05 6.89
N ARG A 195 -9.27 31.02 6.93
CA ARG A 195 -10.28 30.81 7.98
C ARG A 195 -9.67 30.10 9.18
N ARG A 196 -10.11 30.43 10.40
CA ARG A 196 -9.63 29.82 11.66
C ARG A 196 -10.40 28.52 11.99
N PRO A 197 -9.89 27.64 12.88
CA PRO A 197 -10.57 26.40 13.29
C PRO A 197 -11.96 26.55 13.92
N ASP A 198 -12.32 27.75 14.39
CA ASP A 198 -13.64 28.10 14.93
C ASP A 198 -14.67 28.50 13.85
N HIS A 199 -14.25 28.64 12.59
CA HIS A 199 -15.12 28.98 11.46
C HIS A 199 -15.85 27.74 10.92
N PRO A 200 -17.19 27.75 10.67
CA PRO A 200 -17.94 26.57 10.20
C PRO A 200 -17.36 25.91 8.95
N GLU A 201 -16.97 26.72 7.95
CA GLU A 201 -16.38 26.24 6.70
C GLU A 201 -14.87 25.92 6.77
N TYR A 202 -14.24 25.87 7.95
CA TYR A 202 -12.81 25.57 8.08
C TYR A 202 -12.41 24.22 7.46
N ASP A 203 -11.34 24.21 6.64
CA ASP A 203 -10.81 22.98 6.04
C ASP A 203 -9.50 22.52 6.70
N ASN A 204 -9.62 21.60 7.65
CA ASN A 204 -8.52 21.05 8.44
C ASN A 204 -7.51 20.21 7.64
N ARG A 205 -7.78 19.91 6.36
CA ARG A 205 -6.84 19.26 5.43
C ARG A 205 -5.92 20.27 4.74
N THR A 206 -6.12 21.57 4.92
CA THR A 206 -5.38 22.62 4.22
C THR A 206 -4.80 23.64 5.22
N ILE A 207 -3.77 24.37 4.81
CA ILE A 207 -3.16 25.40 5.66
C ILE A 207 -2.71 26.62 4.86
N PHE A 208 -2.93 27.82 5.38
CA PHE A 208 -2.38 29.04 4.80
C PHE A 208 -0.89 29.16 5.14
N VAL A 209 -0.06 29.06 4.12
CA VAL A 209 1.38 29.35 4.19
C VAL A 209 1.62 30.75 3.60
N PRO A 210 2.26 31.70 4.30
CA PRO A 210 2.53 33.04 3.78
C PRO A 210 3.44 33.02 2.53
N GLU A 211 3.13 33.85 1.53
CA GLU A 211 3.89 33.86 0.27
C GLU A 211 5.33 34.37 0.47
N ASP A 212 5.57 35.28 1.41
CA ASP A 212 6.94 35.71 1.78
C ASP A 212 7.75 34.56 2.38
N PHE A 213 7.10 33.73 3.21
CA PHE A 213 7.71 32.51 3.73
C PHE A 213 8.03 31.52 2.60
N LEU A 214 7.09 31.29 1.68
CA LEU A 214 7.31 30.45 0.49
C LEU A 214 8.47 30.97 -0.38
N ASN A 215 8.59 32.28 -0.56
CA ASN A 215 9.67 32.88 -1.35
C ASN A 215 11.04 32.85 -0.65
N SER A 216 11.08 32.85 0.69
CA SER A 216 12.32 32.62 1.45
C SER A 216 12.82 31.17 1.39
N GLN A 217 11.98 30.19 1.02
CA GLN A 217 12.40 28.78 0.95
C GLN A 217 13.37 28.50 -0.21
N THR A 218 14.10 27.38 -0.08
CA THR A 218 14.77 26.74 -1.22
C THR A 218 13.72 26.21 -2.21
N PRO A 219 14.04 26.10 -3.52
CA PRO A 219 13.04 25.71 -4.52
C PRO A 219 12.32 24.38 -4.26
N ALA A 220 13.05 23.34 -3.82
CA ALA A 220 12.45 22.05 -3.46
C ALA A 220 11.60 22.13 -2.18
N MET A 221 12.04 22.87 -1.16
CA MET A 221 11.26 23.09 0.05
C MET A 221 10.00 23.94 -0.23
N ARG A 222 10.04 24.87 -1.18
CA ARG A 222 8.85 25.60 -1.67
C ARG A 222 7.84 24.65 -2.33
N GLN A 223 8.29 23.70 -3.17
CA GLN A 223 7.42 22.65 -3.72
C GLN A 223 6.75 21.84 -2.59
N TRP A 224 7.52 21.39 -1.59
CA TRP A 224 6.99 20.64 -0.45
C TRP A 224 5.94 21.43 0.35
N TRP A 225 6.22 22.70 0.69
CA TRP A 225 5.25 23.53 1.43
C TRP A 225 3.98 23.84 0.63
N ILE A 226 4.05 23.92 -0.70
CA ILE A 226 2.86 24.05 -1.56
C ILE A 226 2.00 22.79 -1.47
N LEU A 227 2.58 21.59 -1.62
CA LEU A 227 1.84 20.33 -1.48
C LEU A 227 1.31 20.12 -0.05
N LYS A 228 2.07 20.54 0.98
CA LYS A 228 1.61 20.54 2.37
C LYS A 228 0.47 21.55 2.61
N SER A 229 0.43 22.67 1.89
CA SER A 229 -0.65 23.67 2.00
C SER A 229 -2.02 23.13 1.57
N THR A 230 -2.05 22.18 0.62
CA THR A 230 -3.28 21.53 0.14
C THR A 230 -3.59 20.21 0.84
N HIS A 231 -2.58 19.49 1.36
CA HIS A 231 -2.73 18.20 2.04
C HIS A 231 -2.01 18.17 3.42
N MET A 232 -2.41 19.09 4.30
CA MET A 232 -1.88 19.29 5.66
C MET A 232 -2.12 18.09 6.59
N ASP A 233 -3.15 17.30 6.31
CA ASP A 233 -3.51 16.08 7.06
C ASP A 233 -2.76 14.82 6.60
N THR A 234 -1.91 14.96 5.57
CA THR A 234 -1.29 13.87 4.81
C THR A 234 0.21 13.85 5.02
N VAL A 235 0.78 12.67 5.29
CA VAL A 235 2.24 12.47 5.35
C VAL A 235 2.79 12.42 3.93
N LEU A 236 3.70 13.32 3.58
CA LEU A 236 4.29 13.38 2.23
C LEU A 236 5.59 12.57 2.20
N PHE A 237 5.61 11.51 1.40
CA PHE A 237 6.85 10.82 1.01
C PHE A 237 7.39 11.53 -0.24
N PHE A 238 8.38 12.40 -0.06
CA PHE A 238 8.82 13.38 -1.06
C PHE A 238 10.10 12.93 -1.78
N LYS A 239 10.01 12.62 -3.08
CA LYS A 239 11.11 12.01 -3.84
C LYS A 239 12.28 12.97 -4.05
N VAL A 240 13.45 12.61 -3.55
CA VAL A 240 14.72 13.32 -3.75
C VAL A 240 15.78 12.31 -4.19
N GLY A 241 16.03 12.28 -5.49
CA GLY A 241 16.84 11.22 -6.09
C GLY A 241 16.21 9.84 -5.83
N LYS A 242 17.05 8.89 -5.40
CA LYS A 242 16.63 7.51 -5.08
C LYS A 242 15.94 7.36 -3.71
N PHE A 243 15.70 8.44 -2.98
CA PHE A 243 15.11 8.41 -1.63
C PHE A 243 13.75 9.11 -1.59
N TYR A 244 12.85 8.63 -0.73
CA TYR A 244 11.73 9.43 -0.26
C TYR A 244 12.16 10.09 1.06
N GLU A 245 12.18 11.43 1.06
CA GLU A 245 12.45 12.24 2.24
C GLU A 245 11.13 12.69 2.89
N LEU A 246 11.17 12.88 4.20
CA LEU A 246 10.08 13.39 5.03
C LEU A 246 10.62 14.61 5.76
N TYR A 247 9.88 15.72 5.72
CA TYR A 247 10.30 16.98 6.34
C TYR A 247 9.36 17.41 7.47
N HIS A 248 9.90 18.17 8.42
CA HIS A 248 9.17 18.84 9.48
C HIS A 248 8.27 17.86 10.27
N MET A 249 6.96 18.09 10.30
CA MET A 249 5.98 17.20 10.96
C MET A 249 5.98 15.76 10.40
N ASP A 250 6.27 15.57 9.11
CA ASP A 250 6.29 14.24 8.49
C ASP A 250 7.53 13.46 8.94
N ALA A 251 8.65 14.15 9.15
CA ALA A 251 9.86 13.56 9.69
C ALA A 251 9.67 13.05 11.12
N VAL A 252 8.85 13.75 11.92
CA VAL A 252 8.46 13.30 13.27
C VAL A 252 7.65 12.01 13.19
N VAL A 253 6.67 11.92 12.29
CA VAL A 253 5.92 10.67 12.02
C VAL A 253 6.86 9.53 11.58
N GLY A 254 7.83 9.80 10.71
CA GLY A 254 8.83 8.82 10.30
C GLY A 254 9.66 8.26 11.47
N VAL A 255 10.14 9.13 12.37
CA VAL A 255 10.89 8.69 13.56
C VAL A 255 9.98 7.93 14.53
N GLN A 256 8.81 8.46 14.87
CA GLN A 256 7.93 7.89 15.90
C GLN A 256 7.18 6.61 15.47
N HIS A 257 6.97 6.39 14.17
CA HIS A 257 6.12 5.29 13.68
C HIS A 257 6.77 4.35 12.66
N LEU A 258 7.89 4.74 12.05
CA LEU A 258 8.69 3.90 11.14
C LEU A 258 10.08 3.56 11.70
N GLY A 259 10.45 4.09 12.86
CA GLY A 259 11.74 3.81 13.51
C GLY A 259 12.93 4.49 12.83
N PHE A 260 12.69 5.57 12.07
CA PHE A 260 13.76 6.33 11.44
C PHE A 260 14.61 7.09 12.46
N SER A 261 15.82 7.46 12.06
CA SER A 261 16.65 8.46 12.77
C SER A 261 16.56 9.81 12.08
N TYR A 262 16.72 10.90 12.85
CA TYR A 262 16.83 12.24 12.28
C TYR A 262 18.18 12.43 11.56
N MET A 263 18.12 13.03 10.37
CA MET A 263 19.30 13.49 9.63
C MET A 263 19.79 14.82 10.22
N LYS A 264 21.10 15.09 10.12
CA LYS A 264 21.72 16.30 10.68
C LYS A 264 21.23 17.56 9.97
N GLY A 265 20.53 18.44 10.68
CA GLY A 265 20.06 19.73 10.17
C GLY A 265 19.32 20.56 11.23
N GLU A 266 18.91 21.79 10.87
CA GLU A 266 18.16 22.70 11.75
C GLU A 266 16.68 22.33 11.91
N PHE A 267 16.17 21.44 11.06
CA PHE A 267 14.77 21.04 11.01
C PHE A 267 14.66 19.52 10.98
N ALA A 268 13.55 19.01 11.51
CA ALA A 268 13.27 17.58 11.50
C ALA A 268 13.27 17.06 10.05
N HIS A 269 14.18 16.13 9.76
CA HIS A 269 14.33 15.50 8.45
C HIS A 269 14.69 14.03 8.66
N SER A 270 14.02 13.13 7.94
CA SER A 270 14.35 11.70 7.85
C SER A 270 13.96 11.19 6.46
N GLY A 271 14.40 9.99 6.07
CA GLY A 271 14.10 9.44 4.74
C GLY A 271 14.48 7.98 4.58
N PHE A 272 14.06 7.37 3.48
CA PHE A 272 14.26 5.95 3.17
C PHE A 272 14.41 5.70 1.66
N PRO A 273 15.10 4.64 1.22
CA PRO A 273 15.32 4.37 -0.21
C PRO A 273 14.05 3.91 -0.92
N GLU A 274 13.94 4.21 -2.23
CA GLU A 274 12.76 3.93 -3.06
C GLU A 274 12.22 2.49 -2.90
N THR A 275 13.10 1.49 -2.82
CA THR A 275 12.77 0.06 -2.66
C THR A 275 11.91 -0.26 -1.44
N ALA A 276 11.97 0.58 -0.38
CA ALA A 276 11.26 0.35 0.88
C ALA A 276 9.84 0.97 0.92
N TYR A 277 9.41 1.70 -0.12
CA TYR A 277 8.12 2.43 -0.15
C TYR A 277 6.93 1.58 0.33
N GLY A 278 6.70 0.40 -0.26
CA GLY A 278 5.53 -0.40 0.08
C GLY A 278 5.47 -0.81 1.56
N LYS A 279 6.64 -1.11 2.17
CA LYS A 279 6.73 -1.42 3.61
C LYS A 279 6.44 -0.18 4.46
N MET A 280 7.01 0.97 4.11
CA MET A 280 6.86 2.21 4.88
C MET A 280 5.44 2.79 4.77
N ALA A 281 4.84 2.75 3.58
CA ALA A 281 3.46 3.14 3.36
C ALA A 281 2.50 2.22 4.13
N GLY A 282 2.65 0.90 4.02
CA GLY A 282 1.80 -0.07 4.72
C GLY A 282 1.76 0.13 6.23
N ILE A 283 2.91 0.37 6.88
CA ILE A 283 2.96 0.61 8.33
C ILE A 283 2.22 1.89 8.73
N LEU A 284 2.28 2.97 7.93
CA LEU A 284 1.53 4.19 8.21
C LEU A 284 0.03 4.04 7.93
N LEU A 285 -0.35 3.33 6.86
CA LEU A 285 -1.74 3.09 6.47
C LEU A 285 -2.49 2.24 7.51
N GLU A 286 -1.88 1.15 8.03
CA GLU A 286 -2.46 0.35 9.11
C GLU A 286 -2.50 1.11 10.45
N LYS A 287 -1.64 2.11 10.64
CA LYS A 287 -1.73 3.10 11.75
C LYS A 287 -2.75 4.22 11.49
N GLY A 288 -3.52 4.17 10.40
CA GLY A 288 -4.59 5.14 10.10
C GLY A 288 -4.12 6.49 9.56
N PHE A 289 -2.84 6.64 9.21
CA PHE A 289 -2.36 7.83 8.50
C PHE A 289 -2.80 7.84 7.05
N LYS A 290 -2.94 9.04 6.49
CA LYS A 290 -3.03 9.28 5.05
C LYS A 290 -1.61 9.55 4.53
N VAL A 291 -1.22 8.90 3.43
CA VAL A 291 0.13 8.97 2.85
C VAL A 291 0.06 9.40 1.39
N ALA A 292 0.82 10.43 1.00
CA ALA A 292 0.99 10.81 -0.39
C ALA A 292 2.37 10.37 -0.90
N ARG A 293 2.39 9.76 -2.09
CA ARG A 293 3.60 9.49 -2.87
C ARG A 293 3.82 10.67 -3.82
N VAL A 294 4.84 11.47 -3.54
CA VAL A 294 5.22 12.63 -4.35
C VAL A 294 6.48 12.27 -5.13
N GLU A 295 6.36 12.10 -6.44
CA GLU A 295 7.48 11.68 -7.31
C GLU A 295 8.14 12.88 -7.98
N GLN A 296 9.34 12.66 -8.52
CA GLN A 296 9.89 13.51 -9.58
C GLN A 296 9.22 13.12 -10.90
N THR A 297 8.66 14.08 -11.63
CA THR A 297 8.01 13.84 -12.94
C THR A 297 8.87 14.27 -14.13
N GLU A 298 10.17 14.48 -13.90
CA GLU A 298 11.17 14.85 -14.89
C GLU A 298 12.60 14.56 -14.38
N THR A 299 13.54 14.34 -15.30
CA THR A 299 14.98 14.15 -14.99
C THR A 299 15.73 15.49 -14.95
N PRO A 300 16.98 15.53 -14.43
CA PRO A 300 17.84 16.72 -14.51
C PRO A 300 18.08 17.24 -15.94
N GLU A 301 18.11 16.34 -16.94
CA GLU A 301 18.23 16.67 -18.36
C GLU A 301 16.96 17.38 -18.87
N MET A 302 15.77 16.80 -18.63
CA MET A 302 14.48 17.40 -18.98
C MET A 302 14.28 18.78 -18.33
N MET A 303 14.67 18.90 -17.05
CA MET A 303 14.68 20.17 -16.32
C MET A 303 15.62 21.19 -16.99
N ALA A 304 16.83 20.77 -17.39
CA ALA A 304 17.78 21.64 -18.10
C ALA A 304 17.27 22.06 -19.49
N GLU A 305 16.52 21.21 -20.18
CA GLU A 305 15.88 21.52 -21.47
C GLU A 305 14.72 22.50 -21.34
N ARG A 306 13.86 22.36 -20.32
CA ARG A 306 12.89 23.40 -19.95
C ARG A 306 13.59 24.73 -19.67
N CYS A 307 14.68 24.71 -18.89
CA CYS A 307 15.42 25.93 -18.58
C CYS A 307 16.08 26.59 -19.81
N LYS A 308 16.39 25.84 -20.87
CA LYS A 308 16.88 26.39 -22.15
C LYS A 308 15.75 27.02 -22.99
N SER A 309 14.54 26.45 -22.96
CA SER A 309 13.40 26.94 -23.76
C SER A 309 12.64 28.10 -23.10
N GLN A 310 12.77 28.30 -21.79
CA GLN A 310 12.22 29.44 -21.07
C GLN A 310 13.02 30.74 -21.33
N LYS A 311 12.36 31.78 -21.85
CA LYS A 311 12.95 33.12 -22.06
C LYS A 311 13.54 33.78 -20.79
N LYS A 312 13.12 33.35 -19.59
CA LYS A 312 13.62 33.86 -18.30
C LYS A 312 13.43 32.80 -17.20
N THR A 313 14.50 32.09 -16.84
CA THR A 313 14.49 31.13 -15.72
C THR A 313 14.63 31.84 -14.37
N THR A 314 13.84 31.46 -13.37
CA THR A 314 14.00 31.89 -11.97
C THR A 314 14.85 30.90 -11.16
N LYS A 315 14.99 31.11 -9.83
CA LYS A 315 15.53 30.06 -8.94
C LYS A 315 14.60 28.84 -8.83
N TYR A 316 13.30 28.99 -9.11
CA TYR A 316 12.30 27.93 -8.92
C TYR A 316 12.25 26.94 -10.09
N ASP A 317 12.59 27.36 -11.30
CA ASP A 317 12.61 26.50 -12.49
C ASP A 317 13.80 25.52 -12.50
N LYS A 318 14.87 25.87 -11.76
CA LYS A 318 16.14 25.14 -11.64
C LYS A 318 16.09 23.98 -10.63
N VAL A 319 14.91 23.41 -10.42
CA VAL A 319 14.72 22.10 -9.78
C VAL A 319 13.74 21.28 -10.59
N VAL A 320 13.94 19.97 -10.56
CA VAL A 320 12.98 19.00 -11.08
C VAL A 320 11.59 19.23 -10.48
N LYS A 321 10.56 19.21 -11.33
CA LYS A 321 9.15 19.21 -10.97
C LYS A 321 8.83 17.99 -10.08
N ARG A 322 7.91 18.19 -9.15
CA ARG A 322 7.37 17.15 -8.28
C ARG A 322 5.87 17.28 -8.19
N GLU A 323 5.20 16.15 -8.24
CA GLU A 323 3.74 16.05 -8.28
C GLU A 323 3.30 14.90 -7.37
N ILE A 324 2.12 15.02 -6.77
CA ILE A 324 1.47 13.89 -6.13
C ILE A 324 1.09 12.92 -7.25
N CYS A 325 1.49 11.65 -7.11
CA CYS A 325 1.14 10.58 -8.06
C CYS A 325 0.13 9.60 -7.47
N GLN A 326 -0.08 9.64 -6.15
CA GLN A 326 -1.03 8.82 -5.42
C GLN A 326 -1.18 9.36 -3.99
N ILE A 327 -2.40 9.46 -3.47
CA ILE A 327 -2.68 9.55 -2.03
C ILE A 327 -3.46 8.31 -1.61
N SER A 328 -3.01 7.64 -0.55
CA SER A 328 -3.71 6.48 0.00
C SER A 328 -4.05 6.66 1.47
N THR A 329 -5.21 6.12 1.81
CA THR A 329 -5.66 5.75 3.15
C THR A 329 -5.92 4.24 3.13
N LYS A 330 -6.17 3.62 4.28
CA LYS A 330 -6.52 2.19 4.35
C LYS A 330 -7.80 1.84 3.57
N ALA A 331 -8.73 2.79 3.39
CA ALA A 331 -9.94 2.65 2.57
C ALA A 331 -9.72 2.99 1.07
N THR A 332 -8.60 3.64 0.74
CA THR A 332 -8.22 4.05 -0.63
C THR A 332 -6.88 3.44 -1.04
N LEU A 333 -6.68 2.18 -0.67
CA LEU A 333 -5.50 1.41 -1.03
C LEU A 333 -5.76 0.61 -2.32
N VAL A 334 -4.97 0.94 -3.34
CA VAL A 334 -4.84 0.21 -4.60
C VAL A 334 -3.52 -0.55 -4.60
N TYR A 335 -3.51 -1.74 -5.20
CA TYR A 335 -2.30 -2.58 -5.30
C TYR A 335 -1.59 -2.34 -6.63
N SER A 336 -0.26 -2.27 -6.58
CA SER A 336 0.59 -1.77 -7.68
C SER A 336 1.93 -2.53 -7.73
N ALA A 337 2.88 -2.12 -8.56
CA ALA A 337 4.23 -2.69 -8.54
C ALA A 337 5.01 -2.28 -7.27
N GLN A 338 4.63 -1.14 -6.67
CA GLN A 338 5.25 -0.55 -5.48
C GLN A 338 4.63 -1.09 -4.18
N ILE A 339 3.32 -1.40 -4.18
CA ILE A 339 2.59 -2.11 -3.10
C ILE A 339 1.99 -3.40 -3.69
N PRO A 340 2.74 -4.52 -3.71
CA PRO A 340 2.36 -5.68 -4.53
C PRO A 340 1.26 -6.57 -3.93
N ASP A 341 1.22 -6.74 -2.62
CA ASP A 341 0.39 -7.74 -1.95
C ASP A 341 -0.46 -7.10 -0.83
N ALA A 342 -1.62 -7.68 -0.57
CA ALA A 342 -2.54 -7.25 0.49
C ALA A 342 -2.13 -7.83 1.86
N THR A 343 -2.20 -7.01 2.91
CA THR A 343 -2.03 -7.46 4.31
C THR A 343 -3.15 -8.39 4.76
N HIS A 344 -4.37 -8.15 4.29
CA HIS A 344 -5.58 -8.84 4.72
C HIS A 344 -6.52 -9.16 3.55
N ALA A 345 -7.21 -10.31 3.64
CA ALA A 345 -8.16 -10.77 2.61
C ALA A 345 -9.47 -9.96 2.59
N MET A 346 -9.86 -9.35 3.71
CA MET A 346 -11.09 -8.55 3.82
C MET A 346 -11.01 -7.26 3.00
N SER A 347 -12.17 -6.73 2.66
CA SER A 347 -12.37 -5.42 2.05
C SER A 347 -12.24 -4.30 3.09
N CYS A 348 -11.72 -3.14 2.68
CA CYS A 348 -11.73 -1.91 3.48
C CYS A 348 -12.49 -0.84 2.69
N TYR A 349 -13.66 -0.44 3.19
CA TYR A 349 -14.59 0.38 2.40
C TYR A 349 -14.38 1.88 2.62
N LEU A 350 -14.31 2.60 1.50
CA LEU A 350 -14.60 4.03 1.42
C LEU A 350 -16.11 4.21 1.33
N TYR A 351 -16.68 5.02 2.22
CA TYR A 351 -18.11 5.39 2.24
C TYR A 351 -18.28 6.88 1.93
N ALA A 352 -19.39 7.24 1.28
CA ALA A 352 -19.96 8.58 1.26
C ALA A 352 -21.43 8.54 1.65
N ILE A 353 -21.84 9.47 2.51
CA ILE A 353 -23.20 9.54 3.05
C ILE A 353 -23.78 10.93 2.80
N ALA A 354 -24.89 10.98 2.08
CA ALA A 354 -25.78 12.13 1.91
C ALA A 354 -27.08 11.87 2.68
N GLU A 355 -27.67 12.92 3.26
CA GLU A 355 -28.92 12.82 4.02
C GLU A 355 -29.94 13.88 3.60
N LYS A 356 -31.22 13.53 3.72
CA LYS A 356 -32.37 14.40 3.47
C LYS A 356 -33.42 14.12 4.55
N LYS A 357 -33.71 15.11 5.40
CA LYS A 357 -34.67 14.95 6.49
C LYS A 357 -36.08 14.77 5.92
N ILE A 358 -36.79 13.74 6.39
CA ILE A 358 -38.19 13.44 6.04
C ILE A 358 -39.08 13.60 7.29
N GLN A 359 -40.41 13.50 7.14
CA GLN A 359 -41.35 13.77 8.23
C GLN A 359 -41.13 12.85 9.46
N ASN A 360 -40.84 11.57 9.24
CA ASN A 360 -40.76 10.54 10.29
C ASN A 360 -39.38 9.87 10.47
N GLY A 361 -38.32 10.42 9.87
CA GLY A 361 -36.99 9.81 9.89
C GLY A 361 -35.96 10.60 9.06
N VAL A 362 -35.01 9.90 8.46
CA VAL A 362 -33.99 10.46 7.56
C VAL A 362 -33.93 9.59 6.30
N ARG A 363 -33.91 10.19 5.12
CA ARG A 363 -33.53 9.48 3.89
C ARG A 363 -32.02 9.58 3.70
N PHE A 364 -31.37 8.45 3.47
CA PHE A 364 -29.96 8.38 3.13
C PHE A 364 -29.77 8.04 1.66
N GLY A 365 -28.77 8.68 1.04
CA GLY A 365 -28.10 8.16 -0.15
C GLY A 365 -26.68 7.77 0.22
N VAL A 366 -26.30 6.52 0.00
CA VAL A 366 -24.99 5.99 0.34
C VAL A 366 -24.31 5.45 -0.92
N CYS A 367 -23.05 5.82 -1.10
CA CYS A 367 -22.16 5.16 -2.05
C CYS A 367 -20.98 4.56 -1.27
N PHE A 368 -20.61 3.31 -1.55
CA PHE A 368 -19.43 2.70 -0.93
C PHE A 368 -18.67 1.81 -1.91
N VAL A 369 -17.33 1.77 -1.75
CA VAL A 369 -16.42 1.09 -2.67
C VAL A 369 -15.23 0.47 -1.92
N ASP A 370 -14.87 -0.76 -2.31
CA ASP A 370 -13.54 -1.31 -2.04
C ASP A 370 -12.63 -0.95 -3.22
N THR A 371 -11.73 0.01 -3.00
CA THR A 371 -10.83 0.52 -4.04
C THR A 371 -9.85 -0.52 -4.57
N SER A 372 -9.63 -1.62 -3.85
CA SER A 372 -8.74 -2.70 -4.29
C SER A 372 -9.34 -3.65 -5.33
N ILE A 373 -10.66 -3.57 -5.55
CA ILE A 373 -11.41 -4.35 -6.57
C ILE A 373 -12.36 -3.50 -7.43
N GLY A 374 -12.48 -2.20 -7.15
CA GLY A 374 -13.21 -1.23 -7.97
C GLY A 374 -14.74 -1.29 -7.89
N ILE A 375 -15.34 -2.16 -7.06
CA ILE A 375 -16.80 -2.37 -7.03
C ILE A 375 -17.50 -1.30 -6.19
N PHE A 376 -18.14 -0.35 -6.86
CA PHE A 376 -19.03 0.64 -6.27
C PHE A 376 -20.42 0.05 -6.03
N HIS A 377 -20.97 0.35 -4.85
CA HIS A 377 -22.34 0.03 -4.46
C HIS A 377 -23.07 1.35 -4.19
N LEU A 378 -24.23 1.55 -4.85
CA LEU A 378 -25.09 2.72 -4.67
C LEU A 378 -26.41 2.29 -4.03
N THR A 379 -26.92 3.09 -3.08
CA THR A 379 -28.24 2.85 -2.48
C THR A 379 -28.87 4.16 -2.02
N GLU A 380 -30.19 4.26 -2.12
CA GLU A 380 -30.99 5.32 -1.51
C GLU A 380 -32.17 4.68 -0.77
N PHE A 381 -32.40 5.07 0.48
CA PHE A 381 -33.46 4.52 1.32
C PHE A 381 -33.91 5.49 2.41
N ASP A 382 -35.21 5.46 2.73
CA ASP A 382 -35.73 6.04 3.96
C ASP A 382 -35.28 5.18 5.16
N ASP A 383 -34.97 5.80 6.29
CA ASP A 383 -34.50 5.15 7.53
C ASP A 383 -35.18 5.78 8.76
N ASP A 384 -35.17 5.06 9.86
CA ASP A 384 -35.85 5.46 11.09
C ASP A 384 -35.08 6.52 11.90
N LYS A 385 -35.62 6.87 13.08
CA LYS A 385 -35.06 7.89 13.98
C LYS A 385 -33.79 7.45 14.72
N TYR A 386 -33.42 6.17 14.61
CA TYR A 386 -32.23 5.55 15.19
C TYR A 386 -31.19 5.17 14.12
N CYS A 387 -31.54 5.33 12.83
CA CYS A 387 -30.75 4.98 11.66
C CYS A 387 -30.40 3.48 11.58
N SER A 388 -31.38 2.62 11.88
CA SER A 388 -31.18 1.16 11.96
C SER A 388 -30.74 0.54 10.63
N ARG A 389 -31.24 1.01 9.48
CA ARG A 389 -30.84 0.50 8.16
C ARG A 389 -29.41 0.91 7.81
N LEU A 390 -29.02 2.15 8.12
CA LEU A 390 -27.63 2.62 7.95
C LEU A 390 -26.66 1.86 8.87
N LEU A 391 -27.04 1.60 10.12
CA LEU A 391 -26.23 0.82 11.06
C LEU A 391 -26.07 -0.64 10.61
N ALA A 392 -27.13 -1.29 10.15
CA ALA A 392 -27.06 -2.64 9.60
C ALA A 392 -26.19 -2.73 8.33
N LEU A 393 -26.30 -1.75 7.42
CA LEU A 393 -25.44 -1.62 6.23
C LEU A 393 -23.96 -1.49 6.62
N CYS A 394 -23.63 -0.59 7.55
CA CYS A 394 -22.26 -0.33 7.97
C CYS A 394 -21.68 -1.42 8.90
N ALA A 395 -22.50 -2.29 9.49
CA ALA A 395 -22.04 -3.45 10.23
C ALA A 395 -21.75 -4.66 9.31
N GLU A 396 -22.48 -4.83 8.21
CA GLU A 396 -22.13 -5.79 7.16
C GLU A 396 -20.90 -5.33 6.35
N HIS A 397 -20.88 -4.07 5.90
CA HIS A 397 -19.83 -3.52 5.06
C HIS A 397 -19.06 -2.45 5.83
N LYS A 398 -18.13 -2.88 6.68
CA LYS A 398 -17.47 -2.00 7.66
C LYS A 398 -16.77 -0.79 7.01
N PRO A 399 -17.17 0.46 7.33
CA PRO A 399 -16.50 1.65 6.83
C PRO A 399 -15.19 1.88 7.57
N GLU A 400 -14.09 2.00 6.80
CA GLU A 400 -12.77 2.40 7.34
C GLU A 400 -12.53 3.91 7.11
N LEU A 401 -13.27 4.53 6.17
CA LEU A 401 -13.31 5.97 5.90
C LEU A 401 -14.71 6.41 5.47
N ILE A 402 -15.24 7.49 6.06
CA ILE A 402 -16.57 8.07 5.74
C ILE A 402 -16.42 9.52 5.26
N LEU A 403 -16.94 9.82 4.07
CA LEU A 403 -17.07 11.15 3.49
C LEU A 403 -18.47 11.71 3.81
N VAL A 404 -18.54 12.96 4.26
CA VAL A 404 -19.80 13.61 4.66
C VAL A 404 -19.85 15.06 4.16
N GLU A 405 -21.04 15.57 3.89
CA GLU A 405 -21.22 16.96 3.43
C GLU A 405 -21.13 17.96 4.60
N ARG A 406 -20.13 18.84 4.54
CA ARG A 406 -19.81 19.82 5.60
C ARG A 406 -21.02 20.68 5.93
N GLY A 407 -21.33 20.80 7.22
CA GLY A 407 -22.40 21.67 7.72
C GLY A 407 -23.84 21.20 7.44
N ARG A 408 -24.06 20.11 6.68
CA ARG A 408 -25.41 19.60 6.38
C ARG A 408 -25.90 18.48 7.30
N GLN A 409 -25.01 17.88 8.09
CA GLN A 409 -25.34 16.71 8.90
C GLN A 409 -26.39 17.03 9.96
N SER A 410 -27.42 16.21 10.11
CA SER A 410 -28.38 16.35 11.20
C SER A 410 -27.74 15.98 12.55
N SER A 411 -28.38 16.40 13.65
CA SER A 411 -27.91 16.07 15.00
C SER A 411 -27.89 14.56 15.26
N VAL A 412 -28.84 13.81 14.70
CA VAL A 412 -28.94 12.34 14.84
C VAL A 412 -27.79 11.65 14.11
N VAL A 413 -27.56 11.99 12.85
CA VAL A 413 -26.46 11.41 12.05
C VAL A 413 -25.10 11.79 12.62
N SER A 414 -24.96 13.03 13.10
CA SER A 414 -23.77 13.48 13.83
C SER A 414 -23.54 12.66 15.10
N GLU A 415 -24.59 12.25 15.81
CA GLU A 415 -24.48 11.44 17.02
C GLU A 415 -24.13 9.99 16.70
N VAL A 416 -24.80 9.38 15.72
CA VAL A 416 -24.50 8.03 15.20
C VAL A 416 -23.03 7.92 14.77
N LEU A 417 -22.52 8.89 14.00
CA LEU A 417 -21.14 8.90 13.51
C LEU A 417 -20.10 9.15 14.62
N ASN A 418 -20.43 9.90 15.67
CA ASN A 418 -19.52 10.13 16.80
C ASN A 418 -19.56 9.01 17.85
N THR A 419 -20.64 8.23 17.92
CA THR A 419 -20.81 7.12 18.87
C THR A 419 -20.32 5.80 18.28
N TYR A 420 -20.97 5.29 17.22
CA TYR A 420 -20.68 3.96 16.65
C TYR A 420 -19.39 3.96 15.83
N PHE A 421 -19.16 5.02 15.07
CA PHE A 421 -18.02 5.14 14.15
C PHE A 421 -16.90 6.02 14.71
N LYS A 422 -16.78 6.14 16.04
CA LYS A 422 -15.88 7.10 16.72
C LYS A 422 -14.43 7.05 16.20
N ASP A 423 -13.88 5.85 16.01
CA ASP A 423 -12.51 5.58 15.58
C ASP A 423 -12.34 5.52 14.05
N THR A 424 -13.45 5.39 13.29
CA THR A 424 -13.44 5.44 11.82
C THR A 424 -13.06 6.85 11.35
N ARG A 425 -12.18 6.95 10.34
CA ARG A 425 -11.76 8.24 9.77
C ARG A 425 -12.94 8.94 9.08
N LYS A 426 -13.05 10.26 9.24
CA LYS A 426 -14.14 11.08 8.66
C LYS A 426 -13.57 12.31 7.96
N GLU A 427 -14.10 12.63 6.79
CA GLU A 427 -13.66 13.76 5.97
C GLU A 427 -14.86 14.64 5.60
N ASN A 428 -14.81 15.92 5.98
CA ASN A 428 -15.93 16.86 5.80
C ASN A 428 -15.77 17.62 4.48
N LEU A 429 -16.47 17.20 3.43
CA LEU A 429 -16.36 17.76 2.09
C LEU A 429 -17.23 19.00 1.92
N ALA A 430 -16.70 20.05 1.29
CA ALA A 430 -17.46 21.27 1.01
C ALA A 430 -18.61 21.02 0.02
N SER A 431 -19.78 21.58 0.32
CA SER A 431 -21.02 21.45 -0.47
C SER A 431 -20.82 21.86 -1.93
N ASN A 432 -21.36 21.07 -2.86
CA ASN A 432 -21.38 21.18 -4.33
C ASN A 432 -20.00 21.23 -5.04
N SER A 433 -18.95 21.68 -4.35
CA SER A 433 -17.58 21.86 -4.83
C SER A 433 -16.73 20.60 -4.63
N GLN A 434 -16.95 19.86 -3.54
CA GLN A 434 -16.30 18.59 -3.23
C GLN A 434 -17.32 17.45 -3.02
N PHE A 435 -18.42 17.72 -2.31
CA PHE A 435 -19.58 16.84 -2.30
C PHE A 435 -20.50 17.27 -3.45
N TYR A 436 -20.39 16.63 -4.62
CA TYR A 436 -21.07 17.08 -5.84
C TYR A 436 -22.61 16.96 -5.77
N THR A 437 -23.29 17.66 -6.67
CA THR A 437 -24.71 17.39 -6.97
C THR A 437 -24.84 16.14 -7.84
N ALA A 438 -26.06 15.61 -8.01
CA ALA A 438 -26.28 14.38 -8.76
C ALA A 438 -26.01 14.57 -10.27
N GLU A 439 -26.43 15.70 -10.82
CA GLU A 439 -26.21 16.12 -12.21
C GLU A 439 -24.72 16.26 -12.48
N LYS A 440 -24.02 17.05 -11.64
CA LYS A 440 -22.57 17.26 -11.73
C LYS A 440 -21.78 15.95 -11.62
N THR A 441 -22.29 14.95 -10.89
CA THR A 441 -21.67 13.62 -10.83
C THR A 441 -21.77 12.93 -12.18
N LEU A 442 -22.95 12.93 -12.80
CA LEU A 442 -23.16 12.34 -14.13
C LEU A 442 -22.36 13.09 -15.21
N GLU A 443 -22.39 14.43 -15.23
CA GLU A 443 -21.56 15.27 -16.10
C GLU A 443 -20.06 14.97 -15.97
N SER A 444 -19.56 14.85 -14.73
CA SER A 444 -18.14 14.59 -14.46
C SER A 444 -17.72 13.18 -14.89
N LEU A 445 -18.63 12.20 -14.81
CA LEU A 445 -18.41 10.83 -15.30
C LEU A 445 -18.47 10.77 -16.84
N ALA A 446 -19.40 11.53 -17.45
CA ALA A 446 -19.59 11.61 -18.90
C ALA A 446 -18.42 12.30 -19.62
N GLY A 447 -17.95 13.43 -19.08
CA GLY A 447 -16.77 14.15 -19.58
C GLY A 447 -15.43 13.59 -19.09
N GLY A 448 -15.42 12.45 -18.40
CA GLY A 448 -14.24 11.85 -17.79
C GLY A 448 -13.71 10.62 -18.54
N PRO A 449 -12.43 10.26 -18.37
CA PRO A 449 -11.75 9.19 -19.12
C PRO A 449 -12.17 7.76 -18.68
N TYR A 450 -13.23 7.60 -17.90
CA TYR A 450 -13.52 6.35 -17.19
C TYR A 450 -14.29 5.33 -18.04
N PHE A 451 -15.23 5.80 -18.88
CA PHE A 451 -16.26 4.94 -19.47
C PHE A 451 -16.10 4.68 -20.97
N ASN A 452 -14.92 4.95 -21.52
CA ASN A 452 -14.59 4.68 -22.92
C ASN A 452 -14.49 3.17 -23.22
N ASP A 453 -14.93 2.75 -24.41
CA ASP A 453 -14.77 1.38 -24.92
C ASP A 453 -13.41 1.15 -25.60
N LYS A 454 -13.21 0.00 -26.24
CA LYS A 454 -11.96 -0.33 -26.94
C LYS A 454 -11.63 0.62 -28.11
N ALA A 455 -12.63 1.28 -28.69
CA ALA A 455 -12.46 2.27 -29.75
C ALA A 455 -12.37 3.72 -29.21
N GLY A 456 -12.29 3.89 -27.88
CA GLY A 456 -12.25 5.19 -27.22
C GLY A 456 -13.62 5.87 -27.09
N LYS A 457 -14.72 5.24 -27.51
CA LYS A 457 -16.07 5.83 -27.49
C LYS A 457 -16.70 5.68 -26.11
N PHE A 458 -17.29 6.76 -25.58
CA PHE A 458 -17.97 6.75 -24.30
C PHE A 458 -19.19 5.79 -24.28
N CYS A 459 -19.31 4.98 -23.22
CA CYS A 459 -20.43 4.06 -23.01
C CYS A 459 -20.72 3.85 -21.51
N TRP A 460 -21.90 4.27 -21.05
CA TRP A 460 -22.36 4.09 -19.66
C TRP A 460 -22.37 2.60 -19.23
N PRO A 461 -21.93 2.27 -18.00
CA PRO A 461 -22.16 0.95 -17.42
C PRO A 461 -23.66 0.67 -17.27
N LYS A 462 -24.12 -0.58 -17.52
CA LYS A 462 -25.57 -0.92 -17.62
C LYS A 462 -26.43 -0.40 -16.47
N VAL A 463 -25.94 -0.45 -15.23
CA VAL A 463 -26.65 0.04 -14.03
C VAL A 463 -27.04 1.52 -14.10
N PHE A 464 -26.34 2.34 -14.90
CA PHE A 464 -26.69 3.76 -15.03
C PHE A 464 -28.07 3.99 -15.68
N SER A 465 -28.58 3.09 -16.53
CA SER A 465 -29.95 3.22 -17.06
C SER A 465 -31.05 2.98 -16.02
N GLU A 466 -30.72 2.37 -14.88
CA GLU A 466 -31.66 2.23 -13.76
C GLU A 466 -31.79 3.56 -13.00
N ILE A 467 -30.67 4.26 -12.77
CA ILE A 467 -30.56 5.42 -11.86
C ILE A 467 -30.56 6.80 -12.53
N ALA A 468 -30.31 6.86 -13.83
CA ALA A 468 -30.23 8.10 -14.61
C ALA A 468 -30.83 7.92 -16.02
N GLU A 469 -31.15 9.05 -16.66
CA GLU A 469 -31.47 9.16 -18.08
C GLU A 469 -30.47 10.16 -18.67
N GLU A 470 -29.50 9.64 -19.43
CA GLU A 470 -28.28 10.35 -19.84
C GLU A 470 -27.54 10.99 -18.65
N CYS A 471 -27.51 12.33 -18.56
CA CYS A 471 -26.94 13.07 -17.43
C CYS A 471 -27.99 13.59 -16.43
N ILE A 472 -29.25 13.19 -16.57
CA ILE A 472 -30.35 13.58 -15.68
C ILE A 472 -30.53 12.49 -14.59
N PRO A 473 -30.40 12.83 -13.30
CA PRO A 473 -30.59 11.86 -12.21
C PRO A 473 -32.08 11.55 -12.00
N LYS A 474 -32.44 10.28 -11.78
CA LYS A 474 -33.82 9.95 -11.41
C LYS A 474 -34.08 10.31 -9.94
N PRO A 475 -35.26 10.85 -9.57
CA PRO A 475 -35.48 11.43 -8.24
C PRO A 475 -35.25 10.49 -7.05
N GLN A 476 -35.44 9.18 -7.22
CA GLN A 476 -35.23 8.15 -6.20
C GLN A 476 -33.77 7.69 -6.04
N TYR A 477 -32.83 8.31 -6.77
CA TYR A 477 -31.39 8.06 -6.67
C TYR A 477 -30.57 9.37 -6.58
N GLU A 478 -31.22 10.51 -6.33
CA GLU A 478 -30.60 11.84 -6.21
C GLU A 478 -29.47 11.81 -5.16
N LEU A 479 -29.73 11.27 -3.98
CA LEU A 479 -28.78 11.23 -2.87
C LEU A 479 -27.70 10.18 -3.10
N ALA A 480 -28.05 9.04 -3.71
CA ALA A 480 -27.07 8.02 -4.09
C ALA A 480 -26.04 8.55 -5.08
N LEU A 481 -26.48 9.34 -6.07
CA LEU A 481 -25.61 9.99 -7.05
C LEU A 481 -24.79 11.14 -6.44
N ARG A 482 -25.35 11.95 -5.51
CA ARG A 482 -24.55 12.91 -4.72
C ARG A 482 -23.41 12.22 -3.96
N SER A 483 -23.69 11.08 -3.31
CA SER A 483 -22.68 10.29 -2.60
C SER A 483 -21.64 9.65 -3.53
N LEU A 484 -22.04 9.18 -4.72
CA LEU A 484 -21.07 8.77 -5.74
C LEU A 484 -20.16 9.94 -6.15
N GLY A 485 -20.70 11.15 -6.29
CA GLY A 485 -19.96 12.37 -6.55
C GLY A 485 -18.91 12.70 -5.48
N ALA A 486 -19.23 12.49 -4.21
CA ALA A 486 -18.29 12.64 -3.10
C ALA A 486 -17.16 11.60 -3.14
N CYS A 487 -17.47 10.31 -3.38
CA CYS A 487 -16.45 9.28 -3.60
C CYS A 487 -15.56 9.62 -4.81
N MET A 488 -16.16 10.03 -5.93
CA MET A 488 -15.47 10.42 -7.15
C MET A 488 -14.51 11.60 -6.91
N TRP A 489 -14.98 12.66 -6.24
CA TRP A 489 -14.13 13.81 -5.91
C TRP A 489 -12.95 13.40 -5.04
N TYR A 490 -13.17 12.55 -4.02
CA TYR A 490 -12.10 12.12 -3.12
C TYR A 490 -11.07 11.22 -3.80
N LEU A 491 -11.50 10.34 -4.70
CA LEU A 491 -10.60 9.54 -5.52
C LEU A 491 -9.80 10.43 -6.49
N LYS A 492 -10.38 11.52 -7.01
CA LYS A 492 -9.68 12.49 -7.86
C LYS A 492 -8.65 13.32 -7.09
N ASP A 493 -9.03 13.84 -5.92
CA ASP A 493 -8.12 14.52 -4.96
C ASP A 493 -6.98 13.60 -4.48
N SER A 494 -7.15 12.28 -4.66
CA SER A 494 -6.17 11.24 -4.32
C SER A 494 -5.35 10.72 -5.50
N GLU A 495 -5.56 11.19 -6.73
CA GLU A 495 -4.96 10.62 -7.95
C GLU A 495 -5.28 9.11 -8.15
N LEU A 496 -6.51 8.70 -7.83
CA LEU A 496 -7.03 7.32 -7.90
C LEU A 496 -8.29 7.16 -8.77
N ASP A 497 -8.91 8.24 -9.24
CA ASP A 497 -10.20 8.22 -9.94
C ASP A 497 -10.18 7.33 -11.20
N VAL A 498 -9.18 7.49 -12.07
CA VAL A 498 -9.02 6.67 -13.27
C VAL A 498 -8.79 5.20 -12.89
N GLN A 499 -7.96 4.92 -11.88
CA GLN A 499 -7.59 3.56 -11.49
C GLN A 499 -8.80 2.74 -11.02
N VAL A 500 -9.71 3.36 -10.27
CA VAL A 500 -10.86 2.68 -9.64
C VAL A 500 -12.12 2.78 -10.50
N ILE A 501 -12.46 3.96 -11.04
CA ILE A 501 -13.74 4.20 -11.73
C ILE A 501 -13.74 3.54 -13.13
N SER A 502 -12.60 3.51 -13.83
CA SER A 502 -12.54 2.93 -15.19
C SER A 502 -12.69 1.40 -15.24
N MET A 503 -12.73 0.72 -14.09
CA MET A 503 -13.11 -0.70 -14.00
C MET A 503 -14.61 -0.93 -14.28
N LYS A 504 -15.43 0.14 -14.29
CA LYS A 504 -16.87 0.15 -14.61
C LYS A 504 -17.75 -0.75 -13.72
N GLN A 505 -17.28 -1.15 -12.55
CA GLN A 505 -17.99 -2.04 -11.63
C GLN A 505 -18.96 -1.26 -10.73
N PHE A 506 -20.23 -1.21 -11.10
CA PHE A 506 -21.30 -0.57 -10.34
C PHE A 506 -22.42 -1.56 -10.02
N LYS A 507 -23.00 -1.45 -8.83
CA LYS A 507 -24.13 -2.28 -8.37
C LYS A 507 -25.12 -1.42 -7.57
N ILE A 508 -26.41 -1.69 -7.71
CA ILE A 508 -27.41 -1.18 -6.77
C ILE A 508 -27.46 -2.10 -5.56
N TYR A 509 -27.40 -1.50 -4.37
CA TYR A 509 -27.62 -2.16 -3.09
C TYR A 509 -29.03 -1.80 -2.60
N GLN A 510 -29.77 -2.77 -2.07
CA GLN A 510 -31.09 -2.57 -1.47
C GLN A 510 -31.06 -3.06 0.00
N PRO A 511 -31.57 -2.27 0.96
CA PRO A 511 -31.77 -2.73 2.34
C PRO A 511 -32.65 -3.98 2.42
N LYS A 512 -32.26 -4.92 3.29
CA LYS A 512 -32.80 -6.30 3.35
C LYS A 512 -34.29 -6.38 3.76
N ASP A 513 -34.84 -5.30 4.31
CA ASP A 513 -36.22 -5.19 4.79
C ASP A 513 -37.16 -4.49 3.80
N LEU A 514 -36.63 -3.90 2.71
CA LEU A 514 -37.40 -3.25 1.64
C LEU A 514 -37.83 -4.23 0.54
N GLN A 515 -38.60 -5.26 0.91
CA GLN A 515 -39.38 -6.06 -0.03
C GLN A 515 -40.83 -5.55 -0.13
N THR A 516 -41.03 -4.48 -0.90
CA THR A 516 -42.37 -3.99 -1.24
C THR A 516 -42.92 -4.73 -2.47
N ASN A 517 -43.69 -5.80 -2.25
CA ASN A 517 -44.82 -6.18 -3.11
C ASN A 517 -45.64 -7.32 -2.46
N HIS A 518 -46.90 -7.01 -2.14
CA HIS A 518 -48.06 -7.89 -1.89
C HIS A 518 -47.93 -9.10 -0.92
N GLU A 519 -48.64 -8.97 0.20
CA GLU A 519 -49.33 -10.01 1.02
C GLU A 519 -48.51 -11.15 1.67
N VAL A 520 -47.40 -11.62 1.10
CA VAL A 520 -46.48 -12.58 1.74
C VAL A 520 -45.03 -12.13 1.53
N ILE A 521 -44.39 -11.63 2.60
CA ILE A 521 -42.99 -11.17 2.54
C ILE A 521 -42.04 -12.39 2.56
N GLN A 522 -41.82 -13.01 1.39
CA GLN A 522 -40.85 -14.09 1.23
C GLN A 522 -39.41 -13.55 1.20
N ARG A 523 -38.88 -13.26 2.40
CA ARG A 523 -37.51 -12.82 2.62
C ARG A 523 -36.52 -13.86 2.11
N GLU A 524 -35.61 -13.46 1.21
CA GLU A 524 -34.54 -14.35 0.74
C GLU A 524 -33.49 -14.61 1.84
N TYR A 525 -33.21 -13.59 2.67
CA TYR A 525 -32.18 -13.61 3.71
C TYR A 525 -32.74 -13.27 5.09
N MET A 526 -32.09 -13.81 6.12
CA MET A 526 -32.28 -13.40 7.50
C MET A 526 -31.76 -11.97 7.68
N ILE A 527 -32.58 -11.12 8.31
CA ILE A 527 -32.17 -9.78 8.70
C ILE A 527 -31.38 -9.91 10.01
N LEU A 528 -30.15 -9.40 10.00
CA LEU A 528 -29.31 -9.19 11.16
C LEU A 528 -29.00 -7.68 11.20
N ASP A 529 -29.26 -7.03 12.34
CA ASP A 529 -28.86 -5.64 12.57
C ASP A 529 -27.47 -5.58 13.23
N SER A 530 -26.93 -4.38 13.42
CA SER A 530 -25.60 -4.19 14.02
C SER A 530 -25.53 -4.78 15.43
N VAL A 531 -26.55 -4.55 16.25
CA VAL A 531 -26.62 -5.01 17.64
C VAL A 531 -26.63 -6.54 17.73
N THR A 532 -27.35 -7.22 16.83
CA THR A 532 -27.37 -8.69 16.74
C THR A 532 -26.03 -9.25 16.25
N MET A 533 -25.41 -8.62 15.24
CA MET A 533 -24.11 -9.07 14.72
C MET A 533 -22.98 -8.93 15.77
N ASP A 534 -23.00 -7.85 16.55
CA ASP A 534 -22.06 -7.61 17.66
C ASP A 534 -22.32 -8.57 18.84
N ASN A 535 -23.57 -8.66 19.33
CA ASN A 535 -23.92 -9.50 20.49
C ASN A 535 -23.69 -11.00 20.26
N LEU A 536 -23.86 -11.48 19.02
CA LEU A 536 -23.57 -12.87 18.65
C LEU A 536 -22.09 -13.09 18.24
N ASN A 537 -21.24 -12.05 18.30
CA ASN A 537 -19.83 -12.07 17.92
C ASN A 537 -19.61 -12.75 16.54
N LEU A 538 -20.35 -12.30 15.52
CA LEU A 538 -20.34 -13.00 14.22
C LEU A 538 -19.07 -12.72 13.41
N LEU A 539 -18.50 -11.50 13.51
CA LEU A 539 -17.53 -10.95 12.57
C LEU A 539 -16.28 -10.39 13.28
N GLY A 540 -15.07 -10.75 12.82
CA GLY A 540 -13.80 -10.21 13.33
C GLY A 540 -13.43 -10.64 14.76
N GLY A 541 -12.37 -10.07 15.36
CA GLY A 541 -12.00 -10.35 16.76
C GLY A 541 -11.48 -11.76 17.06
N GLN A 542 -11.53 -12.16 18.34
CA GLN A 542 -11.26 -13.52 18.80
C GLN A 542 -12.56 -14.26 19.12
N GLY A 543 -12.57 -15.58 18.91
CA GLY A 543 -13.70 -16.46 19.23
C GLY A 543 -14.96 -16.30 18.35
N SER A 544 -14.94 -15.40 17.36
CA SER A 544 -16.11 -15.12 16.51
C SER A 544 -16.47 -16.24 15.54
N LEU A 545 -17.74 -16.29 15.14
CA LEU A 545 -18.24 -17.29 14.21
C LEU A 545 -17.41 -17.31 12.91
N GLN A 546 -17.17 -16.15 12.29
CA GLN A 546 -16.36 -16.06 11.07
C GLN A 546 -14.97 -16.66 11.26
N LYS A 547 -14.27 -16.36 12.36
CA LYS A 547 -12.92 -16.90 12.59
C LYS A 547 -12.93 -18.42 12.83
N ASN A 548 -13.98 -18.94 13.44
CA ASN A 548 -14.09 -20.36 13.77
C ASN A 548 -14.49 -21.24 12.57
N ILE A 549 -15.10 -20.67 11.52
CA ILE A 549 -15.54 -21.40 10.31
C ILE A 549 -14.78 -21.02 9.02
N ASP A 550 -13.81 -20.11 9.08
CA ASP A 550 -13.00 -19.71 7.92
C ASP A 550 -11.91 -20.74 7.57
N TYR A 551 -12.33 -21.78 6.87
CA TYR A 551 -11.47 -22.75 6.19
C TYR A 551 -11.30 -22.43 4.69
N CYS A 552 -11.53 -21.18 4.26
CA CYS A 552 -11.41 -20.81 2.86
C CYS A 552 -9.94 -20.64 2.43
N GLU A 553 -9.51 -21.44 1.44
CA GLU A 553 -8.15 -21.41 0.87
C GLU A 553 -7.87 -20.15 0.01
N THR A 554 -8.89 -19.41 -0.45
CA THR A 554 -8.73 -18.21 -1.28
C THR A 554 -9.24 -16.92 -0.62
N ALA A 555 -8.60 -15.79 -0.90
CA ALA A 555 -8.97 -14.49 -0.32
C ALA A 555 -10.37 -14.02 -0.74
N PHE A 556 -10.76 -14.24 -2.00
CA PHE A 556 -12.13 -13.98 -2.47
C PHE A 556 -13.15 -14.94 -1.85
N GLY A 557 -12.78 -16.21 -1.60
CA GLY A 557 -13.59 -17.15 -0.82
C GLY A 557 -13.86 -16.65 0.60
N LYS A 558 -12.84 -16.09 1.27
CA LYS A 558 -12.99 -15.45 2.60
C LYS A 558 -13.97 -14.27 2.56
N ARG A 559 -13.90 -13.41 1.52
CA ARG A 559 -14.85 -12.30 1.33
C ARG A 559 -16.29 -12.78 1.08
N LEU A 560 -16.47 -13.85 0.31
CA LEU A 560 -17.78 -14.45 0.08
C LEU A 560 -18.36 -15.11 1.34
N LEU A 561 -17.53 -15.81 2.13
CA LEU A 561 -17.94 -16.40 3.41
C LEU A 561 -18.41 -15.32 4.39
N HIS A 562 -17.70 -14.20 4.49
CA HIS A 562 -18.13 -13.04 5.28
C HIS A 562 -19.54 -12.57 4.87
N GLN A 563 -19.79 -12.37 3.56
CA GLN A 563 -21.12 -12.01 3.06
C GLN A 563 -22.19 -13.07 3.39
N TRP A 564 -21.86 -14.36 3.36
CA TRP A 564 -22.80 -15.43 3.73
C TRP A 564 -23.14 -15.47 5.23
N ILE A 565 -22.22 -15.04 6.10
CA ILE A 565 -22.49 -14.90 7.54
C ILE A 565 -23.36 -13.67 7.81
N CYS A 566 -23.10 -12.56 7.12
CA CYS A 566 -23.94 -11.34 7.18
C CYS A 566 -25.32 -11.51 6.48
N ARG A 567 -25.50 -12.58 5.69
CA ARG A 567 -26.72 -12.91 4.94
C ARG A 567 -27.02 -14.42 4.98
N PRO A 568 -27.44 -14.97 6.12
CA PRO A 568 -28.01 -16.32 6.16
C PRO A 568 -29.25 -16.37 5.25
N LEU A 569 -29.47 -17.49 4.55
CA LEU A 569 -30.68 -17.68 3.75
C LEU A 569 -31.89 -17.96 4.65
N CYS A 570 -33.08 -17.54 4.22
CA CYS A 570 -34.37 -18.00 4.74
C CYS A 570 -35.12 -18.92 3.76
N ASP A 571 -34.70 -18.95 2.50
CA ASP A 571 -35.23 -19.83 1.45
C ASP A 571 -34.83 -21.30 1.72
N VAL A 572 -35.83 -22.11 2.08
CA VAL A 572 -35.66 -23.52 2.48
C VAL A 572 -35.03 -24.37 1.39
N ASP A 573 -35.32 -24.11 0.11
CA ASP A 573 -34.78 -24.94 -0.97
C ASP A 573 -33.36 -24.52 -1.35
N LYS A 574 -33.02 -23.23 -1.27
CA LYS A 574 -31.60 -22.78 -1.36
C LYS A 574 -30.76 -23.27 -0.17
N ILE A 575 -31.35 -23.38 1.03
CA ILE A 575 -30.69 -23.98 2.20
C ILE A 575 -30.41 -25.47 1.96
N LYS A 576 -31.41 -26.24 1.51
CA LYS A 576 -31.23 -27.66 1.13
C LYS A 576 -30.20 -27.83 0.02
N GLU A 577 -30.20 -26.98 -1.01
CA GLU A 577 -29.24 -27.05 -2.12
C GLU A 577 -27.79 -26.88 -1.63
N ARG A 578 -27.55 -25.95 -0.69
CA ARG A 578 -26.25 -25.83 -0.01
C ARG A 578 -25.94 -27.07 0.84
N GLN A 579 -26.89 -27.62 1.59
CA GLN A 579 -26.68 -28.82 2.40
C GLN A 579 -26.33 -30.04 1.54
N VAL A 580 -26.96 -30.21 0.37
CA VAL A 580 -26.62 -31.27 -0.60
C VAL A 580 -25.20 -31.09 -1.14
N ALA A 581 -24.82 -29.87 -1.54
CA ALA A 581 -23.44 -29.59 -1.97
C ALA A 581 -22.39 -29.89 -0.88
N VAL A 582 -22.66 -29.52 0.38
CA VAL A 582 -21.78 -29.82 1.52
C VAL A 582 -21.71 -31.32 1.79
N LYS A 583 -22.85 -32.03 1.76
CA LYS A 583 -22.90 -33.49 1.95
C LYS A 583 -22.08 -34.22 0.89
N GLU A 584 -22.19 -33.83 -0.38
CA GLU A 584 -21.45 -34.43 -1.48
C GLU A 584 -19.93 -34.21 -1.34
N LEU A 585 -19.49 -32.96 -1.10
CA LEU A 585 -18.08 -32.64 -0.85
C LEU A 585 -17.50 -33.38 0.37
N ALA A 586 -18.29 -33.59 1.42
CA ALA A 586 -17.88 -34.35 2.61
C ALA A 586 -17.85 -35.88 2.36
N SER A 587 -18.66 -36.38 1.41
CA SER A 587 -18.74 -37.82 1.08
C SER A 587 -17.72 -38.23 0.02
N ASN A 588 -17.23 -37.29 -0.81
CA ASN A 588 -16.39 -37.56 -1.97
C ASN A 588 -15.00 -36.89 -1.82
N PRO A 589 -14.04 -37.49 -1.07
CA PRO A 589 -12.68 -36.96 -0.89
C PRO A 589 -11.93 -36.67 -2.19
N ASP A 590 -12.25 -37.40 -3.26
CA ASP A 590 -11.58 -37.28 -4.57
C ASP A 590 -12.06 -36.07 -5.39
N LEU A 591 -13.22 -35.49 -5.05
CA LEU A 591 -13.59 -34.14 -5.49
C LEU A 591 -12.90 -33.07 -4.65
N LEU A 592 -12.88 -33.28 -3.33
CA LEU A 592 -12.46 -32.26 -2.36
C LEU A 592 -10.93 -32.01 -2.38
N LYS A 593 -10.10 -33.07 -2.33
CA LYS A 593 -8.64 -32.93 -2.20
C LYS A 593 -7.98 -32.27 -3.42
N PRO A 594 -8.28 -32.65 -4.68
CA PRO A 594 -7.72 -31.96 -5.85
C PRO A 594 -8.19 -30.49 -5.92
N THR A 595 -9.46 -30.25 -5.59
CA THR A 595 -10.04 -28.90 -5.54
C THR A 595 -9.31 -28.01 -4.54
N GLN A 596 -9.07 -28.49 -3.31
CA GLN A 596 -8.27 -27.78 -2.31
C GLN A 596 -6.84 -27.53 -2.81
N ALA A 597 -6.21 -28.52 -3.45
CA ALA A 597 -4.84 -28.41 -3.99
C ALA A 597 -4.71 -27.41 -5.17
N ILE A 598 -5.80 -27.13 -5.90
CA ILE A 598 -5.89 -26.05 -6.88
C ILE A 598 -6.13 -24.72 -6.17
N LEU A 599 -7.20 -24.60 -5.37
CA LEU A 599 -7.62 -23.36 -4.73
C LEU A 599 -6.52 -22.73 -3.87
N LYS A 600 -5.78 -23.55 -3.11
CA LYS A 600 -4.65 -23.15 -2.25
C LYS A 600 -3.48 -22.49 -3.01
N LYS A 601 -3.40 -22.68 -4.33
CA LYS A 601 -2.36 -22.08 -5.20
C LYS A 601 -2.82 -20.78 -5.87
N LEU A 602 -4.12 -20.45 -5.82
CA LEU A 602 -4.65 -19.27 -6.49
C LEU A 602 -4.25 -17.99 -5.76
N PRO A 603 -3.83 -16.93 -6.47
CA PRO A 603 -3.67 -15.60 -5.87
C PRO A 603 -5.04 -15.00 -5.51
N ASP A 604 -5.04 -13.80 -4.92
CA ASP A 604 -6.24 -12.96 -4.83
C ASP A 604 -6.62 -12.44 -6.24
N LEU A 605 -7.30 -13.28 -7.02
CA LEU A 605 -7.59 -13.05 -8.44
C LEU A 605 -8.40 -11.77 -8.70
N GLU A 606 -9.34 -11.41 -7.81
CA GLU A 606 -10.13 -10.17 -7.94
C GLU A 606 -9.22 -8.93 -7.88
N ARG A 607 -8.30 -8.89 -6.90
CA ARG A 607 -7.34 -7.79 -6.75
C ARG A 607 -6.25 -7.81 -7.82
N GLN A 608 -5.87 -8.98 -8.31
CA GLN A 608 -4.93 -9.10 -9.42
C GLN A 608 -5.53 -8.60 -10.75
N ILE A 609 -6.82 -8.84 -11.03
CA ILE A 609 -7.51 -8.22 -12.18
C ILE A 609 -7.49 -6.69 -12.06
N ALA A 610 -7.82 -6.13 -10.89
CA ALA A 610 -7.78 -4.68 -10.67
C ALA A 610 -6.36 -4.10 -10.89
N LYS A 611 -5.34 -4.80 -10.40
CA LYS A 611 -3.92 -4.45 -10.57
C LYS A 611 -3.46 -4.49 -12.02
N ILE A 612 -3.86 -5.52 -12.79
CA ILE A 612 -3.56 -5.65 -14.22
C ILE A 612 -4.31 -4.58 -15.05
N HIS A 613 -5.56 -4.27 -14.69
CA HIS A 613 -6.32 -3.17 -15.29
C HIS A 613 -5.58 -1.83 -15.17
N VAL A 614 -5.04 -1.51 -13.98
CA VAL A 614 -4.21 -0.32 -13.77
C VAL A 614 -2.91 -0.38 -14.59
N PHE A 615 -2.29 -1.55 -14.74
CA PHE A 615 -1.06 -1.70 -15.53
C PHE A 615 -1.25 -1.52 -17.03
N GLY A 616 -2.43 -1.86 -17.58
CA GLY A 616 -2.76 -1.74 -19.02
C GLY A 616 -3.53 -0.48 -19.40
N ASN A 617 -3.78 0.46 -18.48
CA ASN A 617 -4.62 1.62 -18.75
C ASN A 617 -3.86 2.74 -19.50
N LYS A 618 -4.14 2.86 -20.81
CA LYS A 618 -3.51 3.85 -21.71
C LYS A 618 -3.59 5.30 -21.20
N TYR A 619 -4.74 5.71 -20.64
CA TYR A 619 -4.88 7.07 -20.09
C TYR A 619 -3.94 7.31 -18.90
N ILE A 620 -3.70 6.29 -18.07
CA ILE A 620 -2.76 6.41 -16.94
C ILE A 620 -1.31 6.56 -17.42
N SER A 621 -0.88 5.79 -18.43
CA SER A 621 0.48 5.93 -18.98
C SER A 621 0.74 7.31 -19.62
N GLU A 622 -0.27 7.92 -20.25
CA GLU A 622 -0.12 9.18 -20.99
C GLU A 622 -0.36 10.41 -20.10
N ASN A 623 -1.48 10.44 -19.37
CA ASN A 623 -2.06 11.66 -18.81
C ASN A 623 -1.89 11.78 -17.29
N HIS A 624 -1.91 10.67 -16.55
CA HIS A 624 -1.80 10.66 -15.09
C HIS A 624 -0.39 11.01 -14.60
N PRO A 625 -0.20 11.66 -13.44
CA PRO A 625 1.14 12.02 -12.95
C PRO A 625 2.06 10.80 -12.77
N ASP A 626 1.52 9.64 -12.40
CA ASP A 626 2.31 8.41 -12.19
C ASP A 626 2.85 7.81 -13.50
N GLY A 627 2.21 8.09 -14.65
CA GLY A 627 2.72 7.72 -15.97
C GLY A 627 4.03 8.43 -16.34
N ARG A 628 4.29 9.59 -15.71
CA ARG A 628 5.51 10.41 -15.91
C ARG A 628 6.49 10.33 -14.74
N ALA A 629 6.23 9.49 -13.74
CA ALA A 629 7.05 9.37 -12.54
C ALA A 629 8.41 8.69 -12.83
N ILE A 630 9.50 9.33 -12.40
CA ILE A 630 10.87 8.83 -12.59
C ILE A 630 11.24 7.85 -11.46
N PHE A 631 11.14 6.55 -11.76
CA PHE A 631 11.52 5.46 -10.84
C PHE A 631 12.97 5.00 -11.05
N TYR A 632 13.75 4.97 -9.97
CA TYR A 632 15.11 4.44 -9.98
C TYR A 632 15.16 2.90 -9.92
N GLU A 633 14.02 2.26 -9.62
CA GLU A 633 13.82 0.80 -9.61
C GLU A 633 12.92 0.31 -10.76
N ALA A 634 12.85 1.06 -11.88
CA ALA A 634 11.95 0.76 -13.00
C ALA A 634 12.02 -0.71 -13.50
N LYS A 635 13.23 -1.28 -13.73
CA LYS A 635 13.38 -2.69 -14.15
C LYS A 635 12.87 -3.68 -13.08
N THR A 636 13.00 -3.33 -11.79
CA THR A 636 12.44 -4.10 -10.67
C THR A 636 10.91 -4.08 -10.70
N TYR A 637 10.28 -2.94 -11.01
CA TYR A 637 8.82 -2.82 -11.10
C TYR A 637 8.25 -3.51 -12.35
N SER A 638 8.87 -3.39 -13.52
CA SER A 638 8.39 -4.07 -14.75
C SER A 638 8.43 -5.59 -14.59
N LYS A 639 9.47 -6.14 -13.93
CA LYS A 639 9.51 -7.56 -13.54
C LYS A 639 8.36 -7.96 -12.62
N ARG A 640 7.99 -7.12 -11.64
CA ARG A 640 6.80 -7.37 -10.79
C ARG A 640 5.51 -7.37 -11.61
N LYS A 641 5.30 -6.37 -12.48
CA LYS A 641 4.11 -6.30 -13.36
C LYS A 641 3.92 -7.58 -14.19
N ILE A 642 5.00 -8.09 -14.80
CA ILE A 642 4.98 -9.32 -15.61
C ILE A 642 4.79 -10.56 -14.72
N HIS A 643 5.45 -10.62 -13.56
CA HIS A 643 5.24 -11.70 -12.59
C HIS A 643 3.77 -11.77 -12.11
N ASP A 644 3.14 -10.63 -11.81
CA ASP A 644 1.73 -10.55 -11.43
C ASP A 644 0.78 -11.03 -12.55
N LEU A 645 1.03 -10.59 -13.79
CA LEU A 645 0.30 -11.07 -14.97
C LEU A 645 0.41 -12.59 -15.13
N LEU A 646 1.63 -13.14 -15.12
CA LEU A 646 1.89 -14.58 -15.28
C LEU A 646 1.32 -15.40 -14.11
N LYS A 647 1.41 -14.90 -12.87
CA LYS A 647 0.78 -15.51 -11.67
C LYS A 647 -0.73 -15.59 -11.80
N THR A 648 -1.34 -14.59 -12.44
CA THR A 648 -2.80 -14.50 -12.65
C THR A 648 -3.26 -15.44 -13.77
N LEU A 649 -2.57 -15.45 -14.91
CA LEU A 649 -2.83 -16.36 -16.02
C LEU A 649 -2.73 -17.83 -15.57
N ARG A 650 -1.64 -18.20 -14.89
CA ARG A 650 -1.43 -19.55 -14.32
C ARG A 650 -2.48 -19.91 -13.26
N GLY A 651 -3.03 -18.91 -12.57
CA GLY A 651 -4.15 -19.08 -11.64
C GLY A 651 -5.44 -19.46 -12.36
N PHE A 652 -5.82 -18.73 -13.42
CA PHE A 652 -6.99 -19.05 -14.24
C PHE A 652 -6.83 -20.39 -14.97
N GLU A 653 -5.65 -20.67 -15.53
CA GLU A 653 -5.28 -21.96 -16.12
C GLU A 653 -5.45 -23.12 -15.13
N SER A 654 -4.89 -23.01 -13.93
CA SER A 654 -5.05 -24.02 -12.86
C SER A 654 -6.51 -24.21 -12.45
N ALA A 655 -7.33 -23.15 -12.51
CA ALA A 655 -8.74 -23.22 -12.15
C ALA A 655 -9.60 -23.95 -13.20
N GLN A 656 -9.23 -23.94 -14.49
CA GLN A 656 -10.03 -24.60 -15.54
C GLN A 656 -10.26 -26.10 -15.27
N ALA A 657 -9.27 -26.78 -14.67
CA ALA A 657 -9.36 -28.20 -14.30
C ALA A 657 -10.47 -28.51 -13.27
N LEU A 658 -11.06 -27.51 -12.60
CA LEU A 658 -12.22 -27.70 -11.74
C LEU A 658 -13.44 -28.20 -12.53
N SER A 659 -13.57 -27.87 -13.82
CA SER A 659 -14.68 -28.37 -14.63
C SER A 659 -14.60 -29.89 -14.83
N ASP A 660 -13.41 -30.43 -15.05
CA ASP A 660 -13.17 -31.87 -15.22
C ASP A 660 -13.32 -32.64 -13.89
N ILE A 661 -12.88 -32.04 -12.76
CA ILE A 661 -13.03 -32.63 -11.43
C ILE A 661 -14.52 -32.80 -11.08
N PHE A 662 -15.35 -31.80 -11.36
CA PHE A 662 -16.78 -31.81 -11.03
C PHE A 662 -17.69 -32.25 -12.20
N LYS A 663 -17.15 -32.91 -13.23
CA LYS A 663 -17.92 -33.37 -14.40
C LYS A 663 -19.08 -34.33 -14.04
N ASP A 664 -18.86 -35.20 -13.05
CA ASP A 664 -19.79 -36.26 -12.63
C ASP A 664 -20.57 -35.90 -11.34
N CYS A 665 -20.54 -34.64 -10.87
CA CYS A 665 -21.14 -34.28 -9.59
C CYS A 665 -22.69 -34.21 -9.61
N ASP A 666 -23.32 -34.59 -8.49
CA ASP A 666 -24.77 -34.76 -8.35
C ASP A 666 -25.49 -33.47 -7.94
N SER A 667 -24.84 -32.64 -7.12
CA SER A 667 -25.41 -31.40 -6.61
C SER A 667 -25.62 -30.38 -7.72
N ARG A 668 -26.86 -29.90 -7.82
CA ARG A 668 -27.26 -28.81 -8.73
C ARG A 668 -26.41 -27.55 -8.53
N LEU A 669 -26.06 -27.21 -7.29
CA LEU A 669 -25.21 -26.05 -6.98
C LEU A 669 -23.76 -26.27 -7.42
N LEU A 670 -23.18 -27.46 -7.19
CA LEU A 670 -21.81 -27.75 -7.61
C LEU A 670 -21.71 -27.74 -9.14
N ARG A 671 -22.60 -28.44 -9.86
CA ARG A 671 -22.68 -28.38 -11.32
C ARG A 671 -22.79 -26.94 -11.81
N LYS A 672 -23.71 -26.15 -11.24
CA LYS A 672 -23.96 -24.76 -11.62
C LYS A 672 -22.71 -23.86 -11.50
N ILE A 673 -21.81 -24.09 -10.54
CA ILE A 673 -20.64 -23.23 -10.32
C ILE A 673 -19.32 -23.80 -10.87
N THR A 674 -19.32 -25.00 -11.46
CA THR A 674 -18.10 -25.67 -11.94
C THR A 674 -18.18 -26.16 -13.40
N GLN A 675 -19.37 -26.42 -13.94
CA GLN A 675 -19.55 -26.90 -15.31
C GLN A 675 -19.73 -25.75 -16.31
N ARG A 676 -19.31 -25.99 -17.56
CA ARG A 676 -19.45 -25.09 -18.72
C ARG A 676 -20.80 -25.30 -19.45
N GLY A 677 -21.16 -24.35 -20.31
CA GLY A 677 -22.36 -24.43 -21.19
C GLY A 677 -23.69 -24.31 -20.44
N ASP A 678 -24.82 -24.61 -21.09
CA ASP A 678 -26.19 -24.31 -20.64
C ASP A 678 -26.57 -24.80 -19.23
N LYS A 679 -25.81 -25.76 -18.67
CA LYS A 679 -26.04 -26.34 -17.33
C LYS A 679 -25.23 -25.68 -16.22
N GLY A 680 -24.30 -24.77 -16.53
CA GLY A 680 -23.42 -24.16 -15.54
C GLY A 680 -22.91 -22.77 -15.91
N MET A 681 -22.33 -22.10 -14.93
CA MET A 681 -21.85 -20.71 -15.02
C MET A 681 -20.32 -20.62 -15.07
N TYR A 682 -19.62 -21.76 -15.20
CA TYR A 682 -18.17 -21.75 -15.21
C TYR A 682 -17.65 -21.30 -16.57
N VAL A 683 -16.89 -20.20 -16.57
CA VAL A 683 -16.41 -19.55 -17.79
C VAL A 683 -15.24 -20.34 -18.38
N ASP A 684 -15.41 -20.76 -19.62
CA ASP A 684 -14.30 -21.27 -20.42
C ASP A 684 -13.35 -20.13 -20.79
N LEU A 685 -12.09 -20.25 -20.38
CA LEU A 685 -11.03 -19.27 -20.68
C LEU A 685 -9.96 -19.84 -21.61
N THR A 686 -10.17 -21.04 -22.18
CA THR A 686 -9.14 -21.80 -22.90
C THR A 686 -8.53 -21.01 -24.06
N GLU A 687 -9.35 -20.37 -24.90
CA GLU A 687 -8.88 -19.54 -26.02
C GLU A 687 -8.07 -18.31 -25.55
N SER A 688 -8.58 -17.61 -24.53
CA SER A 688 -7.92 -16.42 -23.98
C SER A 688 -6.58 -16.76 -23.31
N LEU A 689 -6.50 -17.91 -22.64
CA LEU A 689 -5.28 -18.42 -22.03
C LEU A 689 -4.27 -18.89 -23.09
N GLN A 690 -4.74 -19.53 -24.18
CA GLN A 690 -3.89 -19.92 -25.29
C GLN A 690 -3.29 -18.69 -25.99
N PHE A 691 -4.08 -17.64 -26.24
CA PHE A 691 -3.57 -16.36 -26.75
C PHE A 691 -2.41 -15.84 -25.89
N PHE A 692 -2.57 -15.71 -24.57
CA PHE A 692 -1.48 -15.25 -23.69
C PHE A 692 -0.30 -16.24 -23.53
N ARG A 693 -0.49 -17.52 -23.84
CA ARG A 693 0.57 -18.53 -23.92
C ARG A 693 1.39 -18.39 -25.22
N GLU A 694 0.75 -17.99 -26.31
CA GLU A 694 1.38 -17.88 -27.63
C GLU A 694 1.89 -16.48 -27.96
N ALA A 695 1.30 -15.42 -27.40
CA ALA A 695 1.57 -14.01 -27.74
C ALA A 695 3.03 -13.54 -27.52
N PHE A 696 3.75 -14.11 -26.56
CA PHE A 696 5.14 -13.72 -26.24
C PHE A 696 5.91 -14.87 -25.55
N ASP A 697 7.24 -14.79 -25.51
CA ASP A 697 8.05 -15.68 -24.66
C ASP A 697 7.90 -15.28 -23.18
N GLN A 698 7.10 -16.04 -22.44
CA GLN A 698 6.83 -15.77 -21.02
C GLN A 698 8.07 -15.91 -20.14
N ASP A 699 9.02 -16.77 -20.52
CA ASP A 699 10.21 -17.08 -19.75
C ASP A 699 11.28 -16.00 -19.95
N MET A 700 11.44 -15.51 -21.18
CA MET A 700 12.26 -14.33 -21.50
C MET A 700 11.66 -13.07 -20.87
N ALA A 701 10.33 -12.88 -20.95
CA ALA A 701 9.66 -11.74 -20.33
C ALA A 701 9.81 -11.72 -18.81
N PHE A 702 9.77 -12.88 -18.15
CA PHE A 702 10.06 -13.03 -16.72
C PHE A 702 11.55 -12.71 -16.40
N LYS A 703 12.48 -13.20 -17.21
CA LYS A 703 13.93 -13.02 -17.02
C LYS A 703 14.37 -11.58 -17.23
N GLU A 704 13.87 -10.89 -18.26
CA GLU A 704 14.27 -9.50 -18.53
C GLU A 704 13.37 -8.44 -17.91
N GLY A 705 12.07 -8.71 -17.75
CA GLY A 705 11.11 -7.68 -17.30
C GLY A 705 10.58 -6.79 -18.43
N VAL A 706 10.61 -7.30 -19.66
CA VAL A 706 10.08 -6.66 -20.88
C VAL A 706 9.28 -7.71 -21.63
N ILE A 707 8.05 -7.41 -22.04
CA ILE A 707 7.29 -8.25 -22.97
C ILE A 707 7.75 -7.90 -24.38
N ILE A 708 8.11 -8.92 -25.17
CA ILE A 708 8.39 -8.82 -26.60
C ILE A 708 7.27 -9.60 -27.29
N PRO A 709 6.34 -8.94 -28.01
CA PRO A 709 5.34 -9.62 -28.82
C PRO A 709 6.01 -10.52 -29.87
N LYS A 710 5.33 -11.61 -30.25
CA LYS A 710 5.62 -12.28 -31.52
C LYS A 710 4.98 -11.50 -32.67
N SER A 711 5.52 -11.67 -33.88
CA SER A 711 4.91 -11.04 -35.06
C SER A 711 3.46 -11.50 -35.28
N GLY A 712 2.61 -10.58 -35.70
CA GLY A 712 1.16 -10.74 -35.82
C GLY A 712 0.37 -10.58 -34.52
N VAL A 713 1.01 -10.21 -33.41
CA VAL A 713 0.34 -9.99 -32.09
C VAL A 713 0.10 -8.50 -31.80
N ASP A 714 0.96 -7.62 -32.31
CA ASP A 714 0.93 -6.18 -32.07
C ASP A 714 1.41 -5.46 -33.36
N GLU A 715 0.46 -4.86 -34.08
CA GLU A 715 0.71 -4.25 -35.41
C GLU A 715 1.59 -2.99 -35.31
N ASP A 716 1.44 -2.19 -34.24
CA ASP A 716 2.28 -1.02 -33.98
C ASP A 716 3.73 -1.45 -33.69
N TYR A 717 3.92 -2.54 -32.93
CA TYR A 717 5.25 -3.10 -32.65
C TYR A 717 5.93 -3.66 -33.91
N ASP A 718 5.21 -4.44 -34.72
CA ASP A 718 5.76 -5.05 -35.94
C ASP A 718 6.16 -3.96 -36.96
N ALA A 719 5.35 -2.91 -37.13
CA ALA A 719 5.68 -1.78 -38.00
C ALA A 719 6.95 -1.04 -37.55
N VAL A 720 7.14 -0.83 -36.25
CA VAL A 720 8.37 -0.23 -35.70
C VAL A 720 9.58 -1.16 -35.87
N ILE A 721 9.39 -2.48 -35.82
CA ILE A 721 10.46 -3.47 -36.09
C ILE A 721 10.82 -3.50 -37.58
N GLU A 722 9.88 -3.28 -38.50
CA GLU A 722 10.15 -3.10 -39.93
C GLU A 722 10.89 -1.78 -40.21
N GLU A 723 10.47 -0.66 -39.60
CA GLU A 723 11.17 0.64 -39.69
C GLU A 723 12.63 0.52 -39.21
N ILE A 724 12.84 -0.12 -38.06
CA ILE A 724 14.19 -0.37 -37.49
C ILE A 724 15.04 -1.23 -38.43
N GLN A 725 14.47 -2.21 -39.13
CA GLN A 725 15.18 -3.01 -40.14
C GLN A 725 15.53 -2.17 -41.38
N GLY A 726 14.61 -1.35 -41.87
CA GLY A 726 14.85 -0.42 -42.98
C GLY A 726 16.00 0.55 -42.67
N ILE A 727 15.98 1.18 -41.50
CA ILE A 727 17.06 2.06 -41.02
C ILE A 727 18.39 1.30 -40.90
N GLN A 728 18.38 0.05 -40.40
CA GLN A 728 19.59 -0.77 -40.36
C GLN A 728 20.11 -1.12 -41.76
N GLU A 729 19.24 -1.34 -42.75
CA GLU A 729 19.68 -1.52 -44.13
C GLU A 729 20.29 -0.24 -44.71
N GLU A 730 19.66 0.93 -44.53
CA GLU A 730 20.19 2.22 -44.98
C GLU A 730 21.55 2.52 -44.37
N LEU A 731 21.69 2.27 -43.06
CA LEU A 731 22.94 2.40 -42.34
C LEU A 731 24.01 1.44 -42.89
N ASN A 732 23.66 0.18 -43.18
CA ASN A 732 24.58 -0.77 -43.82
C ASN A 732 24.93 -0.41 -45.28
N LYS A 733 24.01 0.22 -46.02
CA LYS A 733 24.25 0.77 -47.36
C LYS A 733 25.23 1.96 -47.28
N TYR A 734 25.06 2.85 -46.30
CA TYR A 734 25.96 3.98 -46.02
C TYR A 734 27.35 3.51 -45.59
N LEU A 735 27.46 2.52 -44.70
CA LEU A 735 28.76 1.94 -44.30
C LEU A 735 29.54 1.46 -45.52
N LYS A 736 28.91 0.71 -46.43
CA LYS A 736 29.55 0.22 -47.67
C LYS A 736 29.97 1.34 -48.62
N GLN A 737 29.23 2.45 -48.67
CA GLN A 737 29.64 3.66 -49.41
C GLN A 737 30.90 4.28 -48.79
N GLN A 738 30.95 4.34 -47.45
CA GLN A 738 32.10 4.86 -46.71
C GLN A 738 33.33 3.95 -46.80
N GLU A 739 33.15 2.62 -46.75
CA GLU A 739 34.22 1.64 -47.02
C GLU A 739 34.82 1.85 -48.41
N LYS A 740 33.98 2.09 -49.43
CA LYS A 740 34.42 2.39 -50.80
C LYS A 740 35.13 3.75 -50.90
N TYR A 741 34.65 4.77 -50.20
CA TYR A 741 35.28 6.10 -50.19
C TYR A 741 36.66 6.07 -49.52
N PHE A 742 36.74 5.56 -48.28
CA PHE A 742 37.99 5.44 -47.54
C PHE A 742 38.92 4.37 -48.14
N GLY A 743 38.37 3.34 -48.79
CA GLY A 743 39.14 2.27 -49.46
C GLY A 743 39.62 1.18 -48.50
N CYS A 744 38.92 0.99 -47.39
CA CYS A 744 39.24 0.04 -46.33
C CYS A 744 37.96 -0.43 -45.64
N LYS A 745 38.01 -1.60 -44.96
CA LYS A 745 36.87 -2.10 -44.19
C LYS A 745 36.64 -1.19 -42.98
N LEU A 746 35.39 -0.83 -42.70
CA LEU A 746 34.97 0.04 -41.61
C LEU A 746 33.98 -0.67 -40.70
N ASN A 747 33.91 -0.25 -39.44
CA ASN A 747 32.87 -0.65 -38.50
C ASN A 747 32.22 0.59 -37.88
N TYR A 748 30.97 0.44 -37.46
CA TYR A 748 30.35 1.38 -36.55
C TYR A 748 30.85 1.18 -35.12
N PHE A 749 31.16 2.28 -34.45
CA PHE A 749 31.55 2.37 -33.05
C PHE A 749 30.66 3.39 -32.33
N GLY A 750 30.63 3.37 -30.99
CA GLY A 750 29.93 4.41 -30.25
C GLY A 750 29.57 4.07 -28.80
N THR A 751 28.81 4.99 -28.21
CA THR A 751 28.07 4.83 -26.94
C THR A 751 26.64 5.31 -27.17
N ASP A 752 25.69 5.07 -26.26
CA ASP A 752 24.26 5.40 -26.50
C ASP A 752 24.00 6.86 -26.90
N LYS A 753 24.82 7.80 -26.39
CA LYS A 753 24.75 9.24 -26.71
C LYS A 753 25.47 9.65 -28.01
N LYS A 754 26.31 8.78 -28.56
CA LYS A 754 27.12 8.95 -29.79
C LYS A 754 27.21 7.59 -30.50
N ARG A 755 26.08 7.12 -31.03
CA ARG A 755 25.99 5.84 -31.76
C ARG A 755 26.44 6.05 -33.21
N PHE A 756 26.87 4.96 -33.85
CA PHE A 756 27.19 4.92 -35.28
C PHE A 756 28.28 5.91 -35.77
N GLN A 757 29.28 6.18 -34.93
CA GLN A 757 30.54 6.81 -35.35
C GLN A 757 31.35 5.83 -36.22
N LEU A 758 32.24 6.33 -37.10
CA LEU A 758 33.08 5.46 -37.94
C LEU A 758 34.49 5.31 -37.34
N GLU A 759 34.92 4.06 -37.13
CA GLU A 759 36.32 3.76 -36.80
C GLU A 759 37.11 3.59 -38.11
N ILE A 760 38.00 4.56 -38.42
CA ILE A 760 38.70 4.65 -39.70
C ILE A 760 40.22 4.55 -39.49
N PRO A 761 40.92 3.57 -40.09
CA PRO A 761 42.36 3.37 -39.95
C PRO A 761 43.21 4.64 -40.14
N ASP A 762 44.23 4.84 -39.29
CA ASP A 762 45.01 6.10 -39.23
C ASP A 762 45.74 6.44 -40.54
N SER A 763 46.07 5.40 -41.32
CA SER A 763 46.63 5.48 -42.67
C SER A 763 45.67 6.07 -43.71
N HIS A 764 44.36 5.96 -43.48
CA HIS A 764 43.30 6.38 -44.40
C HIS A 764 42.64 7.72 -44.00
N CYS A 765 42.91 8.22 -42.78
CA CYS A 765 42.42 9.53 -42.31
C CYS A 765 42.86 10.74 -43.18
N ARG A 766 43.76 10.56 -44.15
CA ARG A 766 44.11 11.60 -45.15
C ARG A 766 42.97 11.92 -46.13
N LYS A 767 41.94 11.07 -46.21
CA LYS A 767 40.75 11.27 -47.05
C LYS A 767 39.61 12.04 -46.36
N VAL A 768 39.78 12.45 -45.11
CA VAL A 768 38.73 13.12 -44.33
C VAL A 768 38.60 14.58 -44.80
N THR A 769 37.44 14.94 -45.35
CA THR A 769 37.10 16.31 -45.77
C THR A 769 36.50 17.14 -44.63
N THR A 770 36.15 18.40 -44.92
CA THR A 770 35.45 19.33 -44.00
C THR A 770 34.07 18.86 -43.55
N ASP A 771 33.53 17.82 -44.19
CA ASP A 771 32.16 17.32 -43.99
C ASP A 771 32.09 16.30 -42.83
N TYR A 772 33.23 16.01 -42.20
CA TYR A 772 33.41 15.05 -41.12
C TYR A 772 34.01 15.73 -39.88
N GLN A 773 33.59 15.32 -38.68
CA GLN A 773 34.08 15.87 -37.42
C GLN A 773 35.08 14.90 -36.74
N LEU A 774 36.22 15.41 -36.25
CA LEU A 774 37.30 14.57 -35.71
C LEU A 774 37.32 14.60 -34.17
N GLU A 775 36.86 13.51 -33.54
CA GLU A 775 36.90 13.32 -32.09
C GLU A 775 37.92 12.25 -31.66
N GLY A 776 39.17 12.68 -31.44
CA GLY A 776 40.26 11.80 -31.00
C GLY A 776 40.34 11.60 -29.49
N SER A 777 40.07 10.40 -28.99
CA SER A 777 40.39 10.00 -27.60
C SER A 777 41.87 9.59 -27.48
N LYS A 778 42.66 10.38 -26.75
CA LYS A 778 44.13 10.23 -26.70
C LYS A 778 44.63 9.75 -25.32
N ARG A 779 44.79 8.43 -25.10
CA ARG A 779 45.71 7.89 -24.07
C ARG A 779 46.02 6.37 -24.17
N VAL A 780 47.28 6.06 -23.88
CA VAL A 780 47.88 4.77 -23.42
C VAL A 780 47.45 3.46 -24.09
N ARG A 781 48.04 3.18 -25.25
CA ARG A 781 49.16 2.22 -25.35
C ARG A 781 50.10 2.62 -26.50
N LYS A 782 51.31 2.08 -26.51
CA LYS A 782 52.13 2.07 -27.73
C LYS A 782 51.61 0.96 -28.64
N ASP A 783 51.94 1.10 -29.93
CA ASP A 783 51.76 0.11 -30.99
C ASP A 783 50.31 -0.05 -31.50
N ILE A 784 50.04 0.68 -32.59
CA ILE A 784 48.99 0.45 -33.61
C ILE A 784 47.53 0.54 -33.13
N THR A 785 46.87 1.70 -33.32
CA THR A 785 45.39 1.83 -33.38
C THR A 785 44.98 3.19 -34.02
N PRO A 786 43.74 3.33 -34.57
CA PRO A 786 43.36 4.50 -35.38
C PRO A 786 42.92 5.77 -34.63
N LYS A 787 42.94 6.92 -35.32
CA LYS A 787 42.08 8.07 -35.00
C LYS A 787 40.61 7.72 -35.24
N LYS A 788 39.73 8.33 -34.45
CA LYS A 788 38.28 8.06 -34.44
C LYS A 788 37.54 9.28 -34.99
N LEU A 789 36.43 9.04 -35.71
CA LEU A 789 35.73 10.07 -36.46
C LEU A 789 34.23 10.07 -36.16
N GLU A 790 33.70 11.25 -35.94
CA GLU A 790 32.28 11.52 -35.80
C GLU A 790 31.70 11.91 -37.16
N VAL A 791 30.75 11.13 -37.65
CA VAL A 791 30.07 11.36 -38.93
C VAL A 791 28.64 11.80 -38.65
N SER A 792 28.45 13.10 -38.45
CA SER A 792 27.11 13.69 -38.40
C SER A 792 26.64 13.96 -39.83
N TYR A 793 25.77 13.09 -40.35
CA TYR A 793 25.09 13.35 -41.61
C TYR A 793 24.19 14.57 -41.44
N LYS A 794 24.63 15.73 -41.91
CA LYS A 794 23.76 16.89 -42.11
C LYS A 794 23.00 16.66 -43.43
N PRO A 795 21.68 16.44 -43.41
CA PRO A 795 20.89 16.67 -44.62
C PRO A 795 21.02 18.15 -45.02
N CYS A 796 21.05 18.42 -46.32
CA CYS A 796 20.81 19.74 -46.89
C CYS A 796 19.30 19.93 -47.11
#